data_AF-A0A420TEB7-F1
#
_entry.id   AF-A0A420TEB7-F1
#
_cell.length_a   1.000
_cell.length_b   1.000
_cell.length_c   1.000
_cell.angle_alpha   90.00
_cell.angle_beta   90.00
_cell.angle_gamma   90.00
#
_symmetry.space_group_name_H-M   'P 1'
#
loop_
_entity.id
_entity.type
_entity.pdbx_description
1 polymer ?
#
loop_
_entity_poly.entity_id
_entity_poly.type
_entity_poly.pdbx_seq_one_letter_code
_entity_poly.pdbx_strand_id
1 'polypeptide(L)'
;MVADDGPSQRPPKSLAKACLACRTKKIRCDAVKPECGNCASQKRECIYRKETPRKRPTFSQIAKLQRDLAALKVFLLTLKRSSPEEREKLLDAAVDEDGAVNLLDSTEPGPPEEASSRKNTSQPIDRSATTPIVSSDDELNIANFISVDDAGTTNSFGPSSALHNPARNDRGTPSSRQSTTTTEHVKNELIANAALQRHLEHRLTRLTTIAGEPTELALHLLNLHWARQHHTFLLTYRPAVMRDLECSGPYCSAFMLNAIFACCSKFSPRLDVRDDPDDASSVGRRFFKRCDELLSSEYLLIRPHISTIVGLVLLGSTYNARGETSKGWLYTGYALRMVYDLGLHLDPKQTTEDPEEIEIRRRVFWGAFVCDKLQSLYMGRPVAINLRDSQVSRECLDLYEEMEPFYPSALATGSSSRLDENMGDAIPRHSVSTFQQLCLLSKIMTTIINRFYVVGATFSNAQADLQKIEQALHQWRDKLPPELDFQPWLSSSTAIQTPNIMVLHNVYHSLIILVHRPFISDDHLRSTATSRRSWEQCTVAARSITSIASFYKSTYGLSGAPYVLAYSVYVACTIHVRNAASQTQTRDHLLMLKSSLECLDELCTANPGVAKPANSIRRLIEANHLNLITGRFNPPLCLHV
;
A
#
# COMPACT_ATOMS: atom_id res chain seq x y z
N MET A 1 -41.14 39.64 50.04
CA MET A 1 -40.66 38.93 48.82
C MET A 1 -40.58 39.97 47.72
N VAL A 2 -39.47 40.35 47.13
CA VAL A 2 -38.08 39.85 47.10
C VAL A 2 -37.22 41.11 46.92
N ALA A 3 -36.14 41.24 47.69
CA ALA A 3 -35.16 42.30 47.53
C ALA A 3 -34.04 41.82 46.58
N ASP A 4 -33.65 42.74 45.71
CA ASP A 4 -32.58 42.69 44.74
C ASP A 4 -31.22 42.61 45.43
N ASP A 5 -30.40 41.60 45.09
CA ASP A 5 -28.97 41.60 45.37
C ASP A 5 -28.26 40.77 44.29
N GLY A 6 -27.49 41.46 43.46
CA GLY A 6 -26.90 40.94 42.23
C GLY A 6 -25.75 39.94 42.45
N PRO A 7 -25.57 38.96 41.55
CA PRO A 7 -24.45 38.03 41.64
C PRO A 7 -23.16 38.66 41.12
N SER A 8 -22.20 38.84 42.03
CA SER A 8 -20.78 39.14 41.80
C SER A 8 -20.20 38.33 40.63
N GLN A 9 -19.90 39.01 39.52
CA GLN A 9 -19.19 38.46 38.37
C GLN A 9 -17.78 37.99 38.76
N ARG A 10 -17.54 36.67 38.72
CA ARG A 10 -16.17 36.12 38.75
C ARG A 10 -15.53 36.31 37.37
N PRO A 11 -14.32 36.91 37.27
CA PRO A 11 -13.68 37.10 35.97
C PRO A 11 -13.24 35.76 35.35
N PRO A 12 -13.12 35.69 34.01
CA PRO A 12 -12.80 34.46 33.30
C PRO A 12 -11.42 33.92 33.71
N LYS A 13 -11.32 32.60 33.90
CA LYS A 13 -10.04 31.90 34.11
C LYS A 13 -9.17 31.99 32.85
N SER A 14 -8.45 33.09 32.71
CA SER A 14 -7.23 33.16 31.91
C SER A 14 -6.32 31.99 32.31
N LEU A 15 -5.75 31.28 31.32
CA LEU A 15 -4.73 30.23 31.48
C LEU A 15 -3.47 30.84 32.15
N ALA A 16 -3.57 31.12 33.44
CA ALA A 16 -2.50 31.71 34.21
C ALA A 16 -1.41 30.66 34.42
N LYS A 17 -0.20 30.95 33.90
CA LYS A 17 0.97 30.08 34.05
C LYS A 17 1.27 29.84 35.53
N ALA A 18 1.48 28.59 35.92
CA ALA A 18 1.91 28.21 37.26
C ALA A 18 3.23 28.93 37.65
N CYS A 19 3.41 29.25 38.94
CA CYS A 19 4.66 29.81 39.44
C CYS A 19 5.83 28.82 39.29
N LEU A 20 7.06 29.31 39.33
CA LEU A 20 8.25 28.47 39.18
C LEU A 20 8.31 27.36 40.23
N ALA A 21 8.00 27.65 41.49
CA ALA A 21 8.05 26.68 42.58
C ALA A 21 7.08 25.50 42.37
N CYS A 22 5.82 25.78 42.01
CA CYS A 22 4.84 24.74 41.71
C CYS A 22 5.18 23.97 40.43
N ARG A 23 5.76 24.65 39.42
CA ARG A 23 6.17 24.02 38.16
C ARG A 23 7.32 23.04 38.35
N THR A 24 8.37 23.44 39.08
CA THR A 24 9.52 22.56 39.40
C THR A 24 9.08 21.33 40.17
N LYS A 25 8.11 21.46 41.08
CA LYS A 25 7.57 20.34 41.85
C LYS A 25 6.44 19.57 41.15
N LYS A 26 6.05 19.96 39.94
CA LYS A 26 4.93 19.35 39.18
C LYS A 26 3.62 19.26 39.98
N ILE A 27 3.32 20.26 40.81
CA ILE A 27 2.08 20.36 41.60
C ILE A 27 1.17 21.47 41.07
N ARG A 28 -0.14 21.37 41.34
CA ARG A 28 -1.14 22.33 40.87
C ARG A 28 -0.92 23.71 41.52
N CYS A 29 -0.92 24.75 40.70
CA CYS A 29 -0.84 26.15 41.12
C CYS A 29 -2.22 26.80 40.89
N ASP A 30 -2.74 27.49 41.88
CA ASP A 30 -3.99 28.27 41.81
C ASP A 30 -3.79 29.66 41.16
N ALA A 31 -2.53 30.04 40.89
CA ALA A 31 -2.12 31.22 40.15
C ALA A 31 -2.60 32.57 40.73
N VAL A 32 -2.92 32.59 42.03
CA VAL A 32 -3.25 33.82 42.78
C VAL A 32 -1.98 34.66 42.95
N LYS A 33 -2.10 35.98 42.81
CA LYS A 33 -1.01 36.96 43.01
C LYS A 33 -1.28 37.76 44.30
N PRO A 34 -0.26 38.11 45.10
CA PRO A 34 1.18 37.99 44.85
C PRO A 34 1.77 36.60 45.11
N GLU A 35 1.16 35.79 45.96
CA GLU A 35 1.59 34.41 46.26
C GLU A 35 0.47 33.41 46.02
N CYS A 36 0.81 32.27 45.41
CA CYS A 36 -0.12 31.17 45.20
C CYS A 36 -0.35 30.41 46.52
N GLY A 37 -1.53 29.85 46.78
CA GLY A 37 -1.87 29.25 48.08
C GLY A 37 -0.95 28.11 48.49
N ASN A 38 -0.40 27.40 47.51
CA ASN A 38 0.54 26.31 47.73
C ASN A 38 1.96 26.80 48.14
N CYS A 39 2.34 28.00 47.69
CA CYS A 39 3.60 28.63 48.09
C CYS A 39 3.46 29.31 49.45
N ALA A 40 2.32 29.96 49.72
CA ALA A 40 2.03 30.61 51.00
C ALA A 40 2.01 29.59 52.16
N SER A 41 1.30 28.47 51.98
CA SER A 41 1.21 27.41 53.00
C SER A 41 2.56 26.76 53.31
N GLN A 42 3.45 26.65 52.31
CA GLN A 42 4.78 26.05 52.51
C GLN A 42 5.88 27.08 52.79
N LYS A 43 5.52 28.36 53.00
CA LYS A 43 6.45 29.49 53.22
C LYS A 43 7.60 29.52 52.21
N ARG A 44 7.27 29.40 50.92
CA ARG A 44 8.26 29.39 49.82
C ARG A 44 8.08 30.58 48.91
N GLU A 45 9.20 31.02 48.35
CA GLU A 45 9.25 32.12 47.39
C GLU A 45 8.44 31.80 46.11
N CYS A 46 7.41 32.61 45.84
CA CYS A 46 6.47 32.41 44.73
C CYS A 46 6.78 33.33 43.55
N ILE A 47 7.72 32.91 42.69
CA ILE A 47 8.16 33.75 41.55
C ILE A 47 7.43 33.37 40.25
N TYR A 48 6.83 34.38 39.60
CA TYR A 48 6.29 34.28 38.23
C TYR A 48 7.23 34.98 37.25
N ARG A 49 8.14 34.23 36.61
CA ARG A 49 9.05 34.79 35.59
C ARG A 49 8.35 34.94 34.25
N LYS A 50 8.39 36.13 33.65
CA LYS A 50 8.06 36.33 32.23
C LYS A 50 9.27 35.87 31.40
N GLU A 51 9.28 34.61 30.95
CA GLU A 51 10.25 34.18 29.95
C GLU A 51 9.93 34.86 28.61
N THR A 52 10.90 35.57 28.04
CA THR A 52 10.83 36.02 26.65
C THR A 52 10.96 34.81 25.73
N PRO A 53 10.10 34.67 24.70
CA PRO A 53 10.16 33.53 23.80
C PRO A 53 11.49 33.50 23.05
N ARG A 54 12.12 32.32 22.92
CA ARG A 54 13.28 32.13 22.03
C ARG A 54 12.86 32.55 20.61
N LYS A 55 13.56 33.53 20.04
CA LYS A 55 13.27 34.05 18.69
C LYS A 55 13.48 32.93 17.66
N ARG A 56 12.47 32.66 16.84
CA ARG A 56 12.62 31.82 15.63
C ARG A 56 13.64 32.49 14.69
N PRO A 57 14.50 31.72 14.00
CA PRO A 57 15.38 32.27 12.97
C PRO A 57 14.56 33.06 11.94
N THR A 58 15.04 34.22 11.54
CA THR A 58 14.34 35.06 10.56
C THR A 58 14.44 34.43 9.17
N PHE A 59 13.45 34.69 8.30
CA PHE A 59 13.47 34.24 6.91
C PHE A 59 14.74 34.66 6.17
N SER A 60 15.33 35.81 6.52
CA SER A 60 16.62 36.27 6.01
C SER A 60 17.78 35.34 6.36
N GLN A 61 17.85 34.85 7.61
CA GLN A 61 18.86 33.89 8.02
C GLN A 61 18.68 32.54 7.33
N ILE A 62 17.43 32.08 7.18
CA ILE A 62 17.12 30.83 6.46
C ILE A 62 17.52 30.96 4.99
N ALA A 63 17.21 32.07 4.33
CA ALA A 63 17.57 32.33 2.93
C ALA A 63 19.09 32.47 2.74
N LYS A 64 19.81 33.01 3.74
CA LYS A 64 21.28 33.03 3.72
C LYS A 64 21.84 31.61 3.79
N LEU A 65 21.40 30.81 4.77
CA LEU A 65 21.84 29.42 4.93
C LEU A 65 21.51 28.56 3.70
N GLN A 66 20.38 28.78 3.04
CA GLN A 66 20.02 28.07 1.82
C GLN A 66 20.94 28.42 0.64
N ARG A 67 21.34 29.70 0.50
CA ARG A 67 22.31 30.13 -0.51
C ARG A 67 23.69 29.56 -0.22
N ASP A 68 24.14 29.63 1.03
CA ASP A 68 25.43 29.09 1.44
C ASP A 68 25.50 27.58 1.18
N LEU A 69 24.42 26.85 1.48
CA LEU A 69 24.31 25.41 1.22
C LEU A 69 24.33 25.10 -0.29
N ALA A 70 23.67 25.91 -1.12
CA ALA A 70 23.70 25.75 -2.57
C ALA A 70 25.11 25.98 -3.14
N ALA A 71 25.82 27.02 -2.71
CA ALA A 71 27.19 27.31 -3.11
C ALA A 71 28.14 26.17 -2.71
N LEU A 72 27.99 25.63 -1.49
CA LEU A 72 28.80 24.51 -0.99
C LEU A 72 28.59 23.23 -1.80
N LYS A 73 27.35 22.94 -2.19
CA LYS A 73 27.02 21.80 -3.06
C LYS A 73 27.66 21.93 -4.44
N VAL A 74 27.61 23.12 -5.05
CA VAL A 74 28.24 23.38 -6.35
C VAL A 74 29.75 23.20 -6.24
N PHE A 75 30.38 23.78 -5.22
CA PHE A 75 31.82 23.66 -5.01
C PHE A 75 32.27 22.19 -4.83
N LEU A 76 31.54 21.39 -4.04
CA LEU A 76 31.82 19.96 -3.88
C LEU A 76 31.72 19.18 -5.20
N LEU A 77 30.75 19.52 -6.05
CA LEU A 77 30.60 18.89 -7.36
C LEU A 77 31.74 19.28 -8.31
N THR A 78 32.20 20.53 -8.25
CA THR A 78 33.37 21.00 -9.02
C THR A 78 34.64 20.27 -8.56
N LEU A 79 34.92 20.20 -7.25
CA LEU A 79 36.07 19.47 -6.72
C LEU A 79 36.10 17.99 -7.12
N LYS A 80 34.93 17.34 -7.18
CA LYS A 80 34.80 15.95 -7.60
C LYS A 80 35.15 15.75 -9.08
N ARG A 81 34.90 16.77 -9.92
CA ARG A 81 35.12 16.71 -11.38
C ARG A 81 36.49 17.21 -11.83
N SER A 82 37.19 17.99 -11.00
CA SER A 82 38.53 18.53 -11.30
C SER A 82 39.65 17.51 -11.13
N SER A 83 40.75 17.73 -11.84
CA SER A 83 41.99 16.96 -11.73
C SER A 83 42.68 17.19 -10.37
N PRO A 84 43.63 16.32 -9.94
CA PRO A 84 44.28 16.46 -8.63
C PRO A 84 44.97 17.82 -8.42
N GLU A 85 45.64 18.35 -9.44
CA GLU A 85 46.36 19.63 -9.40
C GLU A 85 45.41 20.84 -9.37
N GLU A 86 44.27 20.75 -10.06
CA GLU A 86 43.23 21.79 -10.02
C GLU A 86 42.45 21.78 -8.71
N ARG A 87 42.28 20.60 -8.09
CA ARG A 87 41.59 20.46 -6.81
C ARG A 87 42.34 21.16 -5.69
N GLU A 88 43.67 21.04 -5.67
CA GLU A 88 44.52 21.71 -4.68
C GLU A 88 44.44 23.23 -4.83
N LYS A 89 44.53 23.74 -6.07
CA LYS A 89 44.33 25.18 -6.35
C LYS A 89 42.96 25.72 -5.96
N LEU A 90 41.90 24.93 -6.16
CA LEU A 90 40.53 25.32 -5.79
C LEU A 90 40.32 25.35 -4.27
N LEU A 91 40.99 24.47 -3.52
CA LEU A 91 40.92 24.44 -2.05
C LEU A 91 41.71 25.60 -1.43
N ASP A 92 42.89 25.90 -1.98
CA ASP A 92 43.71 27.04 -1.53
C ASP A 92 43.03 28.39 -1.81
N ALA A 93 42.33 28.51 -2.94
CA ALA A 93 41.59 29.73 -3.29
C ALA A 93 40.27 29.93 -2.52
N ALA A 94 39.77 28.90 -1.81
CA ALA A 94 38.49 28.95 -1.11
C ALA A 94 38.58 29.48 0.32
N VAL A 95 39.78 29.68 0.86
CA VAL A 95 40.03 30.12 2.24
C VAL A 95 40.90 31.37 2.22
N ASP A 96 40.39 32.50 2.70
CA ASP A 96 41.18 33.72 2.86
C ASP A 96 42.11 33.64 4.09
N GLU A 97 43.12 34.51 4.19
CA GLU A 97 44.14 34.52 5.26
C GLU A 97 43.56 34.64 6.69
N ASP A 98 42.29 35.08 6.84
CA ASP A 98 41.56 35.15 8.12
C ASP A 98 40.72 33.88 8.45
N GLY A 99 40.80 32.81 7.63
CA GLY A 99 40.09 31.54 7.84
C GLY A 99 38.61 31.53 7.47
N ALA A 100 38.13 32.55 6.73
CA ALA A 100 36.77 32.62 6.20
C ALA A 100 36.69 31.94 4.82
N VAL A 101 35.65 31.12 4.61
CA VAL A 101 35.47 30.35 3.35
C VAL A 101 34.67 31.18 2.35
N ASN A 102 35.30 31.57 1.23
CA ASN A 102 34.67 32.32 0.14
C ASN A 102 34.45 31.41 -1.07
N LEU A 103 33.19 31.08 -1.34
CA LEU A 103 32.79 30.23 -2.46
C LEU A 103 32.30 31.10 -3.62
N LEU A 104 32.79 30.81 -4.84
CA LEU A 104 32.52 31.54 -6.09
C LEU A 104 31.04 31.93 -6.24
N ASP A 105 30.78 33.24 -6.41
CA ASP A 105 29.44 33.78 -6.64
C ASP A 105 29.03 33.56 -8.10
N SER A 106 27.88 32.95 -8.34
CA SER A 106 27.43 32.57 -9.68
C SER A 106 26.67 33.74 -10.33
N THR A 107 27.36 34.56 -11.13
CA THR A 107 26.71 35.47 -12.08
C THR A 107 26.28 34.73 -13.36
N GLU A 108 25.00 34.81 -13.71
CA GLU A 108 24.41 34.31 -14.96
C GLU A 108 25.02 34.96 -16.22
N PRO A 109 25.20 34.24 -17.34
CA PRO A 109 25.40 34.85 -18.65
C PRO A 109 24.07 34.95 -19.43
N GLY A 110 23.74 36.16 -19.88
CA GLY A 110 22.61 36.46 -20.78
C GLY A 110 22.84 36.08 -22.26
N PRO A 111 21.80 36.25 -23.11
CA PRO A 111 21.61 35.53 -24.38
C PRO A 111 21.98 36.35 -25.64
N PRO A 112 22.06 35.72 -26.84
CA PRO A 112 21.84 36.42 -28.11
C PRO A 112 20.40 36.21 -28.63
N GLU A 113 19.81 37.31 -29.13
CA GLU A 113 18.57 37.39 -29.93
C GLU A 113 18.69 36.53 -31.22
N GLU A 114 17.64 35.97 -31.82
CA GLU A 114 16.40 36.58 -32.32
C GLU A 114 15.22 35.58 -32.38
N ALA A 115 14.02 36.08 -32.08
CA ALA A 115 12.81 35.99 -32.92
C ALA A 115 11.52 36.09 -32.07
N SER A 116 11.02 37.32 -31.98
CA SER A 116 9.60 37.66 -32.16
C SER A 116 8.52 36.96 -31.30
N SER A 117 8.18 37.67 -30.21
CA SER A 117 6.81 38.12 -29.89
C SER A 117 5.82 37.18 -29.17
N ARG A 118 5.54 37.48 -27.88
CA ARG A 118 4.28 38.09 -27.36
C ARG A 118 3.98 37.72 -25.90
N LYS A 119 4.04 38.76 -25.05
CA LYS A 119 3.25 39.09 -23.84
C LYS A 119 2.96 38.01 -22.78
N ASN A 120 3.67 38.17 -21.65
CA ASN A 120 3.22 37.79 -20.31
C ASN A 120 2.02 38.62 -19.84
N THR A 121 1.12 37.98 -19.09
CA THR A 121 0.46 38.62 -17.94
C THR A 121 0.54 37.67 -16.75
N SER A 122 0.97 38.23 -15.63
CA SER A 122 1.32 37.63 -14.34
C SER A 122 0.12 37.09 -13.56
N GLN A 123 0.36 36.05 -12.74
CA GLN A 123 -0.39 35.84 -11.48
C GLN A 123 0.48 35.18 -10.38
N PRO A 124 0.15 35.42 -9.09
CA PRO A 124 1.03 35.30 -7.93
C PRO A 124 0.94 33.92 -7.24
N ILE A 125 2.04 33.48 -6.61
CA ILE A 125 2.08 32.19 -5.90
C ILE A 125 1.73 32.37 -4.42
N ASP A 126 0.70 31.62 -4.04
CA ASP A 126 0.07 31.51 -2.74
C ASP A 126 0.81 30.56 -1.78
N ARG A 127 0.70 30.83 -0.49
CA ARG A 127 1.30 30.10 0.62
C ARG A 127 0.42 28.90 0.99
N SER A 128 0.58 27.74 0.35
CA SER A 128 0.42 26.44 1.03
C SER A 128 1.01 25.29 0.19
N ALA A 129 2.07 24.65 0.70
CA ALA A 129 2.52 23.38 0.16
C ALA A 129 3.19 22.56 1.27
N THR A 130 2.38 21.75 1.95
CA THR A 130 2.87 20.50 2.53
C THR A 130 2.89 19.48 1.39
N THR A 131 4.01 19.43 0.68
CA THR A 131 4.30 18.40 -0.33
C THR A 131 4.77 17.12 0.38
N PRO A 132 4.13 15.96 0.19
CA PRO A 132 4.86 14.72 0.25
C PRO A 132 5.69 14.66 -1.04
N ILE A 133 6.99 14.88 -0.87
CA ILE A 133 8.00 14.56 -1.86
C ILE A 133 7.97 13.04 -1.98
N VAL A 134 7.91 12.53 -3.21
CA VAL A 134 8.29 11.15 -3.52
C VAL A 134 9.74 11.04 -3.09
N SER A 135 9.97 10.54 -1.88
CA SER A 135 11.31 10.40 -1.32
C SER A 135 12.14 9.59 -2.30
N SER A 136 13.29 10.13 -2.72
CA SER A 136 14.42 9.27 -3.07
C SER A 136 14.69 8.35 -1.89
N ASP A 137 15.22 7.16 -2.15
CA ASP A 137 15.69 6.22 -1.12
C ASP A 137 16.95 6.79 -0.40
N ASP A 138 16.95 8.10 -0.09
CA ASP A 138 17.95 8.74 0.76
C ASP A 138 17.93 8.02 2.11
N GLU A 139 19.11 7.66 2.59
CA GLU A 139 19.35 6.87 3.80
C GLU A 139 18.79 7.58 5.04
N LEU A 140 17.51 7.36 5.36
CA LEU A 140 16.99 7.68 6.67
C LEU A 140 17.76 6.84 7.69
N ASN A 141 18.26 7.48 8.75
CA ASN A 141 18.97 6.78 9.82
C ASN A 141 17.96 5.94 10.64
N ILE A 142 17.75 4.70 10.20
CA ILE A 142 16.81 3.75 10.81
C ILE A 142 17.27 3.29 12.21
N ALA A 143 18.57 3.36 12.52
CA ALA A 143 19.13 2.88 13.79
C ALA A 143 18.48 3.57 15.00
N ASN A 144 18.02 4.82 14.83
CA ASN A 144 17.27 5.56 15.86
C ASN A 144 15.87 4.99 16.17
N PHE A 145 15.38 4.04 15.37
CA PHE A 145 14.07 3.40 15.54
C PHE A 145 14.18 1.91 15.87
N ILE A 146 15.41 1.42 16.03
CA ILE A 146 15.73 0.07 16.48
C ILE A 146 16.17 0.16 17.95
N SER A 147 15.71 -0.77 18.76
CA SER A 147 16.09 -0.87 20.16
C SER A 147 16.48 -2.30 20.49
N VAL A 148 17.39 -2.46 21.45
CA VAL A 148 17.83 -3.77 21.92
C VAL A 148 17.46 -3.87 23.40
N ASP A 149 16.72 -4.92 23.74
CA ASP A 149 16.39 -5.18 25.14
C ASP A 149 17.57 -5.82 25.90
N ASP A 150 17.41 -5.99 27.22
CA ASP A 150 18.45 -6.56 28.09
C ASP A 150 18.83 -8.00 27.70
N ALA A 151 17.97 -8.71 26.96
CA ALA A 151 18.22 -10.05 26.45
C ALA A 151 18.92 -10.05 25.09
N GLY A 152 19.19 -8.89 24.50
CA GLY A 152 19.80 -8.76 23.17
C GLY A 152 18.79 -8.89 22.01
N THR A 153 17.49 -8.93 22.29
CA THR A 153 16.45 -9.03 21.27
C THR A 153 16.20 -7.66 20.65
N THR A 154 16.17 -7.62 19.32
CA THR A 154 15.88 -6.40 18.56
C THR A 154 14.38 -6.14 18.53
N ASN A 155 13.99 -4.93 18.92
CA ASN A 155 12.63 -4.42 18.94
C ASN A 155 12.56 -3.10 18.16
N SER A 156 11.36 -2.70 17.73
CA SER A 156 11.16 -1.41 17.07
C SER A 156 10.54 -0.39 18.01
N PHE A 157 11.39 0.45 18.60
CA PHE A 157 10.97 1.60 19.40
C PHE A 157 11.69 2.86 18.92
N GLY A 158 10.93 3.89 18.58
CA GLY A 158 11.47 5.19 18.19
C GLY A 158 11.89 6.07 19.38
N PRO A 159 12.60 7.20 19.13
CA PRO A 159 13.23 8.00 20.19
C PRO A 159 12.28 8.64 21.21
N SER A 160 10.97 8.66 20.93
CA SER A 160 9.95 9.15 21.85
C SER A 160 9.52 8.10 22.90
N SER A 161 9.87 6.84 22.70
CA SER A 161 9.46 5.73 23.59
C SER A 161 10.32 5.67 24.85
N ALA A 162 9.70 5.41 25.99
CA ALA A 162 10.42 5.08 27.22
C ALA A 162 11.12 3.70 27.14
N LEU A 163 10.78 2.89 26.13
CA LEU A 163 11.39 1.59 25.83
C LEU A 163 12.50 1.70 24.79
N HIS A 164 12.79 2.91 24.29
CA HIS A 164 13.87 3.11 23.33
C HIS A 164 15.22 2.99 24.03
N ASN A 165 15.93 1.90 23.71
CA ASN A 165 17.30 1.68 24.12
C ASN A 165 18.16 1.57 22.86
N PRO A 166 18.83 2.67 22.44
CA PRO A 166 19.54 2.68 21.17
C PRO A 166 20.59 1.58 21.15
N ALA A 167 20.63 0.81 20.05
CA ALA A 167 21.71 -0.15 19.84
C ALA A 167 23.05 0.60 19.97
N ARG A 168 23.97 0.11 20.82
CA ARG A 168 25.32 0.68 20.92
C ARG A 168 25.94 0.66 19.52
N ASN A 169 26.28 1.84 18.99
CA ASN A 169 27.03 2.03 17.74
C ASN A 169 28.49 1.53 17.88
N ASP A 170 28.70 0.28 18.27
CA ASP A 170 30.04 -0.36 18.29
C ASP A 170 30.40 -0.98 16.92
N ARG A 171 29.45 -1.08 16.00
CA ARG A 171 29.77 -1.36 14.59
C ARG A 171 30.01 -0.03 13.89
N GLY A 172 31.29 0.35 13.79
CA GLY A 172 31.73 1.47 12.96
C GLY A 172 31.05 1.42 11.58
N THR A 173 30.71 2.58 11.06
CA THR A 173 30.05 2.78 9.77
C THR A 173 30.56 1.75 8.76
N PRO A 174 29.75 0.78 8.30
CA PRO A 174 30.20 -0.11 7.26
C PRO A 174 30.50 0.78 6.06
N SER A 175 31.78 0.85 5.69
CA SER A 175 32.22 1.46 4.45
C SER A 175 31.30 0.94 3.34
N SER A 176 30.51 1.82 2.73
CA SER A 176 29.58 1.57 1.62
C SER A 176 30.33 1.21 0.32
N ARG A 177 31.31 0.31 0.42
CA ARG A 177 32.13 -0.23 -0.66
C ARG A 177 32.10 -1.77 -0.68
N GLN A 178 31.00 -2.39 -0.25
CA GLN A 178 30.80 -3.82 -0.49
C GLN A 178 30.16 -4.05 -1.87
N SER A 179 31.07 -4.28 -2.82
CA SER A 179 30.95 -5.00 -4.10
C SER A 179 29.55 -5.46 -4.54
N THR A 180 29.12 -4.97 -5.70
CA THR A 180 27.99 -5.53 -6.48
C THR A 180 28.06 -7.05 -6.65
N THR A 181 29.27 -7.62 -6.71
CA THR A 181 29.53 -9.07 -6.81
C THR A 181 28.98 -9.86 -5.61
N THR A 182 28.96 -9.28 -4.41
CA THR A 182 28.43 -9.96 -3.21
C THR A 182 26.90 -10.06 -3.24
N THR A 183 26.22 -9.03 -3.76
CA THR A 183 24.74 -9.05 -3.86
C THR A 183 24.27 -10.03 -4.93
N GLU A 184 24.93 -10.08 -6.08
CA GLU A 184 24.61 -11.04 -7.14
C GLU A 184 24.78 -12.49 -6.67
N HIS A 185 25.84 -12.78 -5.91
CA HIS A 185 26.05 -14.11 -5.33
C HIS A 185 24.90 -14.52 -4.40
N VAL A 186 24.45 -13.62 -3.52
CA VAL A 186 23.31 -13.86 -2.63
C VAL A 186 22.02 -14.14 -3.41
N LYS A 187 21.75 -13.39 -4.48
CA LYS A 187 20.57 -13.66 -5.33
C LYS A 187 20.64 -15.04 -5.98
N ASN A 188 21.79 -15.39 -6.53
CA ASN A 188 22.00 -16.70 -7.16
C ASN A 188 21.84 -17.85 -6.16
N GLU A 189 22.33 -17.68 -4.93
CA GLU A 189 22.15 -18.65 -3.85
C GLU A 189 20.68 -18.84 -3.48
N LEU A 190 19.93 -17.74 -3.29
CA LEU A 190 18.51 -17.81 -2.97
C LEU A 190 17.70 -18.45 -4.11
N ILE A 191 17.98 -18.13 -5.37
CA ILE A 191 17.34 -18.76 -6.53
C ILE A 191 17.64 -20.26 -6.57
N ALA A 192 18.89 -20.66 -6.31
CA ALA A 192 19.29 -22.07 -6.28
C ALA A 192 18.58 -22.82 -5.12
N ASN A 193 18.50 -22.20 -3.94
CA ASN A 193 17.77 -22.76 -2.81
C ASN A 193 16.27 -22.86 -3.12
N ALA A 194 15.65 -21.84 -3.72
CA ALA A 194 14.25 -21.87 -4.12
C ALA A 194 13.96 -23.02 -5.09
N ALA A 195 14.83 -23.23 -6.10
CA ALA A 195 14.73 -24.36 -7.02
C ALA A 195 14.84 -25.71 -6.30
N LEU A 196 15.77 -25.83 -5.34
CA LEU A 196 15.93 -27.04 -4.53
C LEU A 196 14.70 -27.30 -3.66
N GLN A 197 14.20 -26.30 -2.92
CA GLN A 197 12.99 -26.44 -2.11
C GLN A 197 11.79 -26.82 -2.96
N ARG A 198 11.64 -26.20 -4.14
CA ARG A 198 10.58 -26.53 -5.09
C ARG A 198 10.64 -28.00 -5.52
N HIS A 199 11.83 -28.53 -5.77
CA HIS A 199 12.01 -29.95 -6.06
C HIS A 199 11.62 -30.83 -4.86
N LEU A 200 11.96 -30.43 -3.63
CA LEU A 200 11.68 -31.20 -2.42
C LEU A 200 10.20 -31.23 -2.01
N GLU A 201 9.35 -30.33 -2.51
CA GLU A 201 7.91 -30.29 -2.18
C GLU A 201 7.17 -31.62 -2.38
N HIS A 202 7.63 -32.48 -3.31
CA HIS A 202 7.04 -33.81 -3.52
C HIS A 202 7.09 -34.70 -2.27
N ARG A 203 8.01 -34.45 -1.33
CA ARG A 203 8.14 -35.20 -0.07
C ARG A 203 6.90 -35.07 0.81
N LEU A 204 6.17 -33.96 0.71
CA LEU A 204 4.93 -33.72 1.46
C LEU A 204 3.85 -34.77 1.15
N THR A 205 3.89 -35.39 -0.03
CA THR A 205 2.96 -36.48 -0.41
C THR A 205 3.10 -37.72 0.47
N ARG A 206 4.21 -37.85 1.23
CA ARG A 206 4.45 -38.95 2.17
C ARG A 206 3.70 -38.78 3.50
N LEU A 207 3.24 -37.56 3.80
CA LEU A 207 2.47 -37.29 5.01
C LEU A 207 1.07 -37.87 4.86
N THR A 208 0.48 -38.36 5.95
CA THR A 208 -0.93 -38.81 5.95
C THR A 208 -1.89 -37.65 6.05
N THR A 209 -1.53 -36.63 6.83
CA THR A 209 -2.31 -35.42 7.03
C THR A 209 -1.43 -34.18 7.07
N ILE A 210 -1.99 -33.03 6.70
CA ILE A 210 -1.37 -31.71 6.83
C ILE A 210 -2.39 -30.81 7.53
N ALA A 211 -2.01 -30.25 8.68
CA ALA A 211 -2.86 -29.39 9.51
C ALA A 211 -4.25 -29.99 9.83
N GLY A 212 -4.32 -31.31 9.97
CA GLY A 212 -5.55 -32.06 10.30
C GLY A 212 -6.37 -32.52 9.10
N GLU A 213 -6.01 -32.14 7.88
CA GLU A 213 -6.70 -32.57 6.65
C GLU A 213 -5.94 -33.70 5.95
N PRO A 214 -6.63 -34.56 5.17
CA PRO A 214 -5.97 -35.48 4.26
C PRO A 214 -4.97 -34.74 3.37
N THR A 215 -3.74 -35.25 3.28
CA THR A 215 -2.64 -34.61 2.53
C THR A 215 -3.03 -34.23 1.11
N GLU A 216 -3.81 -35.07 0.43
CA GLU A 216 -4.23 -34.84 -0.94
C GLU A 216 -5.16 -33.61 -1.06
N LEU A 217 -6.06 -33.40 -0.11
CA LEU A 217 -6.89 -32.20 -0.02
C LEU A 217 -6.08 -30.95 0.36
N ALA A 218 -5.20 -31.08 1.35
CA ALA A 218 -4.34 -29.98 1.79
C ALA A 218 -3.42 -29.49 0.66
N LEU A 219 -2.78 -30.41 -0.06
CA LEU A 219 -1.93 -30.09 -1.22
C LEU A 219 -2.75 -29.48 -2.36
N HIS A 220 -3.99 -29.94 -2.60
CA HIS A 220 -4.88 -29.30 -3.56
C HIS A 220 -5.14 -27.82 -3.21
N LEU A 221 -5.46 -27.52 -1.94
CA LEU A 221 -5.70 -26.14 -1.50
C LEU A 221 -4.43 -25.28 -1.54
N LEU A 222 -3.26 -25.84 -1.21
CA LEU A 222 -1.97 -25.17 -1.36
C LEU A 222 -1.67 -24.87 -2.83
N ASN A 223 -1.92 -25.82 -3.73
CA ASN A 223 -1.72 -25.61 -5.17
C ASN A 223 -2.63 -24.50 -5.70
N LEU A 224 -3.88 -24.38 -5.23
CA LEU A 224 -4.75 -23.25 -5.56
C LEU A 224 -4.17 -21.92 -5.07
N HIS A 225 -3.57 -21.88 -3.87
CA HIS A 225 -2.91 -20.70 -3.33
C HIS A 225 -1.73 -20.27 -4.22
N TRP A 226 -0.83 -21.21 -4.52
CA TRP A 226 0.35 -20.99 -5.35
C TRP A 226 0.01 -20.77 -6.83
N ALA A 227 -1.18 -21.15 -7.30
CA ALA A 227 -1.57 -20.85 -8.68
C ALA A 227 -2.18 -19.44 -8.82
N ARG A 228 -2.66 -18.83 -7.73
CA ARG A 228 -3.55 -17.66 -7.76
C ARG A 228 -3.13 -16.54 -6.80
N GLN A 229 -3.60 -16.62 -5.56
CA GLN A 229 -3.60 -15.53 -4.59
C GLN A 229 -2.18 -15.08 -4.24
N HIS A 230 -1.24 -16.03 -4.15
CA HIS A 230 0.16 -15.77 -3.85
C HIS A 230 0.75 -14.72 -4.79
N HIS A 231 0.58 -14.90 -6.11
CA HIS A 231 1.19 -14.01 -7.12
C HIS A 231 0.49 -12.66 -7.29
N THR A 232 -0.64 -12.45 -6.62
CA THR A 232 -1.29 -11.13 -6.61
C THR A 232 -0.60 -10.18 -5.62
N PHE A 233 -0.11 -10.70 -4.49
CA PHE A 233 0.39 -9.88 -3.38
C PHE A 233 1.80 -10.25 -2.90
N LEU A 234 2.36 -11.40 -3.32
CA LEU A 234 3.62 -11.98 -2.86
C LEU A 234 3.86 -11.82 -1.34
N LEU A 235 2.79 -12.01 -0.57
CA LEU A 235 2.79 -11.86 0.89
C LEU A 235 3.60 -12.98 1.57
N THR A 236 3.78 -14.10 0.88
CA THR A 236 4.49 -15.30 1.33
C THR A 236 5.79 -15.49 0.58
N TYR A 237 6.71 -16.27 1.17
CA TYR A 237 7.90 -16.76 0.50
C TYR A 237 7.83 -18.28 0.41
N ARG A 238 7.41 -18.79 -0.75
CA ARG A 238 7.06 -20.20 -0.94
C ARG A 238 8.16 -21.17 -0.51
N PRO A 239 9.46 -20.98 -0.83
CA PRO A 239 10.52 -21.90 -0.41
C PRO A 239 10.53 -22.12 1.10
N ALA A 240 10.49 -21.05 1.89
CA ALA A 240 10.47 -21.16 3.35
C ALA A 240 9.15 -21.76 3.87
N VAL A 241 8.00 -21.35 3.33
CA VAL A 241 6.70 -21.86 3.77
C VAL A 241 6.60 -23.38 3.56
N MET A 242 7.01 -23.86 2.39
CA MET A 242 6.89 -25.27 2.02
C MET A 242 7.90 -26.14 2.77
N ARG A 243 9.13 -25.65 2.99
CA ARG A 243 10.13 -26.30 3.85
C ARG A 243 9.63 -26.39 5.29
N ASP A 244 9.17 -25.27 5.84
CA ASP A 244 8.75 -25.17 7.24
C ASP A 244 7.47 -25.95 7.53
N LEU A 245 6.65 -26.22 6.50
CA LEU A 245 5.54 -27.16 6.59
C LEU A 245 6.06 -28.58 6.91
N GLU A 246 7.13 -29.02 6.25
CA GLU A 246 7.72 -30.35 6.48
C GLU A 246 8.47 -30.43 7.82
N CYS A 247 9.24 -29.40 8.18
CA CYS A 247 10.11 -29.42 9.37
C CYS A 247 9.55 -28.70 10.60
N SER A 248 8.31 -28.19 10.56
CA SER A 248 7.68 -27.39 11.63
C SER A 248 8.47 -26.11 11.97
N GLY A 249 8.87 -25.36 10.94
CA GLY A 249 9.62 -24.11 11.07
C GLY A 249 8.74 -22.87 11.34
N PRO A 250 9.36 -21.71 11.65
CA PRO A 250 8.66 -20.52 12.12
C PRO A 250 7.79 -19.82 11.05
N TYR A 251 8.07 -20.04 9.76
CA TYR A 251 7.38 -19.37 8.66
C TYR A 251 6.14 -20.13 8.16
N CYS A 252 5.79 -21.24 8.79
CA CYS A 252 4.59 -22.02 8.51
C CYS A 252 3.92 -22.49 9.80
N SER A 253 2.80 -21.86 10.19
CA SER A 253 2.04 -22.25 11.38
C SER A 253 0.71 -22.92 11.00
N ALA A 254 0.12 -23.68 11.94
CA ALA A 254 -1.20 -24.25 11.77
C ALA A 254 -2.27 -23.19 11.46
N PHE A 255 -2.16 -22.00 12.07
CA PHE A 255 -3.04 -20.87 11.80
C PHE A 255 -2.89 -20.38 10.35
N MET A 256 -1.66 -20.19 9.89
CA MET A 256 -1.40 -19.75 8.52
C MET A 256 -1.89 -20.77 7.48
N LEU A 257 -1.65 -22.07 7.71
CA LEU A 257 -2.15 -23.13 6.81
C LEU A 257 -3.68 -23.14 6.74
N ASN A 258 -4.36 -23.08 7.88
CA ASN A 258 -5.83 -23.00 7.90
C ASN A 258 -6.34 -21.70 7.26
N ALA A 259 -5.64 -20.57 7.39
CA ALA A 259 -5.98 -19.34 6.70
C ALA A 259 -5.83 -19.47 5.17
N ILE A 260 -4.79 -20.15 4.69
CA ILE A 260 -4.62 -20.48 3.26
C ILE A 260 -5.76 -21.39 2.78
N PHE A 261 -6.08 -22.45 3.54
CA PHE A 261 -7.17 -23.37 3.22
C PHE A 261 -8.52 -22.65 3.17
N ALA A 262 -8.81 -21.81 4.16
CA ALA A 262 -10.02 -20.98 4.21
C ALA A 262 -10.11 -20.06 2.99
N CYS A 263 -9.02 -19.34 2.66
CA CYS A 263 -8.96 -18.44 1.51
C CYS A 263 -9.18 -19.17 0.17
N CYS A 264 -8.64 -20.38 0.03
CA CYS A 264 -8.64 -21.12 -1.23
C CYS A 264 -9.85 -22.05 -1.40
N SER A 265 -10.53 -22.39 -0.31
CA SER A 265 -11.69 -23.30 -0.31
C SER A 265 -12.74 -22.92 -1.34
N LYS A 266 -13.07 -21.62 -1.44
CA LYS A 266 -14.06 -21.07 -2.38
C LYS A 266 -13.71 -21.26 -3.87
N PHE A 267 -12.46 -21.57 -4.18
CA PHE A 267 -11.99 -21.80 -5.55
C PHE A 267 -11.92 -23.27 -5.94
N SER A 268 -12.15 -24.18 -4.98
CA SER A 268 -12.10 -25.61 -5.22
C SER A 268 -13.47 -26.14 -5.65
N PRO A 269 -13.56 -26.92 -6.74
CA PRO A 269 -14.81 -27.58 -7.13
C PRO A 269 -15.06 -28.87 -6.35
N ARG A 270 -14.11 -29.35 -5.54
CA ARG A 270 -14.20 -30.64 -4.86
C ARG A 270 -15.24 -30.64 -3.74
N LEU A 271 -15.97 -31.75 -3.61
CA LEU A 271 -17.02 -31.90 -2.60
C LEU A 271 -16.46 -32.07 -1.18
N ASP A 272 -15.26 -32.65 -1.03
CA ASP A 272 -14.61 -32.88 0.27
C ASP A 272 -14.06 -31.60 0.94
N VAL A 273 -14.02 -30.47 0.22
CA VAL A 273 -13.78 -29.14 0.80
C VAL A 273 -15.02 -28.62 1.53
N ARG A 274 -16.21 -29.15 1.23
CA ARG A 274 -17.46 -28.77 1.88
C ARG A 274 -17.56 -29.50 3.22
N ASP A 275 -18.01 -28.77 4.24
CA ASP A 275 -18.33 -29.34 5.55
C ASP A 275 -19.61 -30.19 5.49
N ASP A 276 -20.55 -29.79 4.65
CA ASP A 276 -21.75 -30.53 4.27
C ASP A 276 -21.75 -30.68 2.73
N PRO A 277 -21.65 -31.91 2.19
CA PRO A 277 -21.62 -32.16 0.75
C PRO A 277 -22.79 -31.54 -0.02
N ASP A 278 -23.96 -31.46 0.62
CA ASP A 278 -25.22 -31.00 0.01
C ASP A 278 -25.42 -29.47 0.13
N ASP A 279 -24.70 -28.81 1.04
CA ASP A 279 -24.70 -27.35 1.20
C ASP A 279 -23.44 -26.71 0.58
N ALA A 280 -23.59 -26.13 -0.61
CA ALA A 280 -22.49 -25.42 -1.29
C ALA A 280 -21.94 -24.22 -0.48
N SER A 281 -22.74 -23.63 0.40
CA SER A 281 -22.31 -22.52 1.28
C SER A 281 -21.50 -22.99 2.49
N SER A 282 -21.39 -24.31 2.68
CA SER A 282 -20.57 -24.94 3.72
C SER A 282 -19.09 -25.03 3.37
N VAL A 283 -18.70 -24.62 2.15
CA VAL A 283 -17.32 -24.71 1.66
C VAL A 283 -16.31 -24.08 2.62
N GLY A 284 -15.37 -24.90 3.10
CA GLY A 284 -14.25 -24.47 3.95
C GLY A 284 -14.62 -23.89 5.32
N ARG A 285 -15.86 -24.05 5.82
CA ARG A 285 -16.28 -23.49 7.12
C ARG A 285 -15.40 -23.99 8.26
N ARG A 286 -14.97 -25.26 8.23
CA ARG A 286 -14.03 -25.82 9.22
C ARG A 286 -12.72 -25.05 9.32
N PHE A 287 -12.18 -24.55 8.20
CA PHE A 287 -10.92 -23.82 8.19
C PHE A 287 -11.07 -22.46 8.87
N PHE A 288 -12.17 -21.75 8.63
CA PHE A 288 -12.47 -20.50 9.33
C PHE A 288 -12.66 -20.72 10.82
N LYS A 289 -13.42 -21.76 11.20
CA LYS A 289 -13.62 -22.15 12.60
C LYS A 289 -12.29 -22.47 13.27
N ARG A 290 -11.43 -23.22 12.59
CA ARG A 290 -10.10 -23.59 13.11
C ARG A 290 -9.20 -22.37 13.30
N CYS A 291 -9.24 -21.40 12.40
CA CYS A 291 -8.54 -20.13 12.58
C CYS A 291 -9.02 -19.38 13.83
N ASP A 292 -10.33 -19.28 14.05
CA ASP A 292 -10.90 -18.60 15.23
C ASP A 292 -10.51 -19.33 16.53
N GLU A 293 -10.49 -20.68 16.53
CA GLU A 293 -9.97 -21.49 17.65
C GLU A 293 -8.49 -21.17 17.94
N LEU A 294 -7.62 -21.25 16.92
CA LEU A 294 -6.17 -21.03 17.07
C LEU A 294 -5.84 -19.61 17.54
N LEU A 295 -6.54 -18.59 17.04
CA LEU A 295 -6.41 -17.21 17.53
C LEU A 295 -6.64 -17.11 19.03
N SER A 296 -7.62 -17.86 19.55
CA SER A 296 -7.97 -17.85 20.97
C SER A 296 -7.06 -18.74 21.82
N SER A 297 -6.75 -19.96 21.38
CA SER A 297 -6.01 -20.95 22.18
C SER A 297 -4.51 -20.69 22.22
N GLU A 298 -3.94 -20.11 21.16
CA GLU A 298 -2.50 -19.85 21.05
C GLU A 298 -2.13 -18.38 21.33
N TYR A 299 -3.09 -17.55 21.76
CA TYR A 299 -2.88 -16.14 22.09
C TYR A 299 -2.22 -15.33 20.95
N LEU A 300 -2.55 -15.66 19.68
CA LEU A 300 -1.89 -15.13 18.49
C LEU A 300 -2.08 -13.61 18.33
N LEU A 301 -3.12 -13.02 18.91
CA LEU A 301 -3.32 -11.57 18.92
C LEU A 301 -2.43 -10.83 19.93
N ILE A 302 -1.82 -11.56 20.87
CA ILE A 302 -0.95 -11.01 21.92
C ILE A 302 0.52 -11.24 21.58
N ARG A 303 0.84 -12.33 20.85
CA ARG A 303 2.20 -12.69 20.45
C ARG A 303 2.34 -12.57 18.92
N PRO A 304 2.94 -11.48 18.40
CA PRO A 304 3.05 -11.29 16.96
C PRO A 304 4.04 -12.28 16.36
N HIS A 305 3.65 -12.90 15.23
CA HIS A 305 4.50 -13.74 14.42
C HIS A 305 4.24 -13.47 12.94
N ILE A 306 5.26 -13.61 12.08
CA ILE A 306 5.12 -13.40 10.63
C ILE A 306 4.02 -14.29 10.04
N SER A 307 3.96 -15.57 10.41
CA SER A 307 2.91 -16.49 9.95
C SER A 307 1.50 -16.05 10.38
N THR A 308 1.38 -15.41 11.55
CA THR A 308 0.11 -14.81 12.02
C THR A 308 -0.26 -13.58 11.20
N ILE A 309 0.69 -12.70 10.87
CA ILE A 309 0.47 -11.54 9.99
C ILE A 309 -0.07 -12.01 8.64
N VAL A 310 0.61 -12.98 8.02
CA VAL A 310 0.21 -13.54 6.73
C VAL A 310 -1.20 -14.10 6.79
N GLY A 311 -1.49 -14.96 7.78
CA GLY A 311 -2.82 -15.56 7.94
C GLY A 311 -3.92 -14.53 8.14
N LEU A 312 -3.69 -13.50 8.96
CA LEU A 312 -4.65 -12.43 9.21
C LEU A 312 -4.93 -11.56 7.97
N VAL A 313 -3.92 -11.24 7.16
CA VAL A 313 -4.11 -10.48 5.91
C VAL A 313 -4.88 -11.30 4.87
N LEU A 314 -4.60 -12.61 4.76
CA LEU A 314 -5.33 -13.52 3.86
C LEU A 314 -6.80 -13.65 4.28
N LEU A 315 -7.06 -13.85 5.58
CA LEU A 315 -8.42 -13.89 6.13
C LEU A 315 -9.13 -12.54 5.97
N GLY A 316 -8.44 -11.43 6.21
CA GLY A 316 -8.97 -10.08 6.05
C GLY A 316 -9.51 -9.85 4.63
N SER A 317 -8.70 -10.17 3.63
CA SER A 317 -9.09 -10.12 2.21
C SER A 317 -10.26 -11.06 1.89
N THR A 318 -10.27 -12.26 2.48
CA THR A 318 -11.31 -13.26 2.26
C THR A 318 -12.66 -12.82 2.84
N TYR A 319 -12.68 -12.28 4.06
CA TYR A 319 -13.89 -11.75 4.68
C TYR A 319 -14.45 -10.55 3.90
N ASN A 320 -13.59 -9.67 3.37
CA ASN A 320 -14.05 -8.61 2.46
C ASN A 320 -14.73 -9.18 1.21
N ALA A 321 -14.11 -10.19 0.58
CA ALA A 321 -14.68 -10.85 -0.59
C ALA A 321 -16.03 -11.52 -0.30
N ARG A 322 -16.26 -11.98 0.94
CA ARG A 322 -17.52 -12.55 1.43
C ARG A 322 -18.56 -11.49 1.83
N GLY A 323 -18.19 -10.21 1.93
CA GLY A 323 -19.07 -9.13 2.36
C GLY A 323 -19.08 -8.87 3.87
N GLU A 324 -18.28 -9.60 4.64
CA GLU A 324 -18.04 -9.43 6.08
C GLU A 324 -17.01 -8.31 6.32
N THR A 325 -17.30 -7.12 5.78
CA THR A 325 -16.34 -6.01 5.64
C THR A 325 -15.75 -5.53 6.96
N SER A 326 -16.53 -5.51 8.04
CA SER A 326 -16.00 -5.13 9.37
C SER A 326 -15.01 -6.16 9.91
N LYS A 327 -15.29 -7.46 9.77
CA LYS A 327 -14.37 -8.54 10.19
C LYS A 327 -13.09 -8.49 9.34
N GLY A 328 -13.25 -8.33 8.02
CA GLY A 328 -12.14 -8.18 7.09
C GLY A 328 -11.24 -6.96 7.39
N TRP A 329 -11.83 -5.83 7.76
CA TRP A 329 -11.08 -4.64 8.20
C TRP A 329 -10.29 -4.86 9.48
N LEU A 330 -10.90 -5.46 10.50
CA LEU A 330 -10.25 -5.66 11.79
C LEU A 330 -9.11 -6.68 11.69
N TYR A 331 -9.28 -7.77 10.94
CA TYR A 331 -8.24 -8.80 10.79
C TYR A 331 -7.01 -8.24 10.07
N THR A 332 -7.21 -7.51 8.97
CA THR A 332 -6.10 -6.78 8.34
C THR A 332 -5.49 -5.77 9.32
N GLY A 333 -6.31 -4.99 10.04
CA GLY A 333 -5.82 -4.02 11.03
C GLY A 333 -4.91 -4.61 12.11
N TYR A 334 -5.26 -5.79 12.66
CA TYR A 334 -4.40 -6.51 13.60
C TYR A 334 -3.05 -6.85 12.96
N ALA A 335 -3.06 -7.42 11.75
CA ALA A 335 -1.83 -7.75 11.03
C ALA A 335 -0.96 -6.52 10.80
N LEU A 336 -1.55 -5.39 10.38
CA LEU A 336 -0.82 -4.15 10.13
C LEU A 336 -0.21 -3.55 11.40
N ARG A 337 -0.81 -3.75 12.58
CA ARG A 337 -0.18 -3.38 13.87
C ARG A 337 0.98 -4.31 14.20
N MET A 338 0.84 -5.62 13.98
CA MET A 338 1.93 -6.58 14.17
C MET A 338 3.12 -6.35 13.23
N VAL A 339 2.89 -5.84 12.01
CA VAL A 339 3.96 -5.40 11.09
C VAL A 339 4.84 -4.32 11.74
N TYR A 340 4.24 -3.37 12.46
CA TYR A 340 5.00 -2.35 13.20
C TYR A 340 5.68 -2.94 14.45
N ASP A 341 4.96 -3.78 15.19
CA ASP A 341 5.44 -4.43 16.42
C ASP A 341 6.71 -5.27 16.17
N LEU A 342 6.71 -6.07 15.10
CA LEU A 342 7.87 -6.86 14.67
C LEU A 342 8.94 -6.06 13.93
N GLY A 343 8.78 -4.74 13.78
CA GLY A 343 9.75 -3.88 13.10
C GLY A 343 9.87 -4.11 11.59
N LEU A 344 8.92 -4.78 10.94
CA LEU A 344 9.01 -5.11 9.50
C LEU A 344 8.97 -3.87 8.58
N HIS A 345 8.58 -2.72 9.13
CA HIS A 345 8.59 -1.42 8.45
C HIS A 345 10.00 -0.79 8.34
N LEU A 346 11.00 -1.43 8.94
CA LEU A 346 12.40 -1.03 8.94
C LEU A 346 13.23 -2.09 8.20
N ASP A 347 14.20 -1.67 7.38
CA ASP A 347 14.95 -2.61 6.53
C ASP A 347 15.75 -3.60 7.42
N PRO A 348 15.53 -4.91 7.24
CA PRO A 348 16.10 -5.93 8.12
C PRO A 348 17.62 -6.03 8.05
N LYS A 349 18.27 -5.47 7.02
CA LYS A 349 19.74 -5.44 6.90
C LYS A 349 20.45 -4.79 8.10
N GLN A 350 19.75 -4.01 8.92
CA GLN A 350 20.32 -3.46 10.16
C GLN A 350 20.27 -4.43 11.35
N THR A 351 19.44 -5.46 11.28
CA THR A 351 19.18 -6.39 12.40
C THR A 351 19.62 -7.83 12.12
N THR A 352 19.73 -8.23 10.85
CA THR A 352 20.10 -9.59 10.44
C THR A 352 20.94 -9.55 9.15
N GLU A 353 21.86 -10.50 9.02
CA GLU A 353 22.66 -10.73 7.81
C GLU A 353 22.14 -11.93 7.00
N ASP A 354 21.11 -12.65 7.48
CA ASP A 354 20.48 -13.79 6.80
C ASP A 354 19.67 -13.33 5.57
N PRO A 355 20.08 -13.67 4.34
CA PRO A 355 19.39 -13.27 3.13
C PRO A 355 17.95 -13.80 3.03
N GLU A 356 17.69 -15.01 3.53
CA GLU A 356 16.35 -15.61 3.47
C GLU A 356 15.39 -14.85 4.39
N GLU A 357 15.84 -14.54 5.61
CA GLU A 357 15.06 -13.72 6.55
C GLU A 357 14.80 -12.32 6.00
N ILE A 358 15.81 -11.69 5.38
CA ILE A 358 15.66 -10.38 4.71
C ILE A 358 14.58 -10.44 3.63
N GLU A 359 14.61 -11.45 2.76
CA GLU A 359 13.65 -11.64 1.68
C GLU A 359 12.22 -11.80 2.23
N ILE A 360 12.04 -12.67 3.23
CA ILE A 360 10.75 -12.93 3.88
C ILE A 360 10.18 -11.64 4.48
N ARG A 361 10.96 -10.92 5.30
CA ARG A 361 10.51 -9.70 5.98
C ARG A 361 10.10 -8.62 4.98
N ARG A 362 10.88 -8.42 3.91
CA ARG A 362 10.59 -7.45 2.84
C ARG A 362 9.29 -7.81 2.10
N ARG A 363 9.11 -9.07 1.71
CA ARG A 363 7.88 -9.54 1.04
C ARG A 363 6.64 -9.33 1.91
N VAL A 364 6.71 -9.71 3.18
CA VAL A 364 5.58 -9.56 4.12
C VAL A 364 5.24 -8.08 4.31
N PHE A 365 6.23 -7.20 4.49
CA PHE A 365 5.98 -5.76 4.59
C PHE A 365 5.31 -5.19 3.34
N TRP A 366 5.88 -5.44 2.16
CA TRP A 366 5.35 -4.89 0.91
C TRP A 366 3.99 -5.50 0.54
N GLY A 367 3.78 -6.79 0.81
CA GLY A 367 2.48 -7.44 0.63
C GLY A 367 1.42 -6.84 1.54
N ALA A 368 1.73 -6.66 2.83
CA ALA A 368 0.85 -5.98 3.78
C ALA A 368 0.58 -4.52 3.39
N PHE A 369 1.61 -3.80 2.90
CA PHE A 369 1.47 -2.44 2.39
C PHE A 369 0.49 -2.36 1.21
N VAL A 370 0.60 -3.25 0.23
CA VAL A 370 -0.31 -3.32 -0.92
C VAL A 370 -1.74 -3.64 -0.47
N CYS A 371 -1.92 -4.64 0.40
CA CYS A 371 -3.23 -5.01 0.92
C CYS A 371 -3.91 -3.88 1.70
N ASP A 372 -3.18 -3.13 2.53
CA ASP A 372 -3.68 -1.94 3.24
C ASP A 372 -4.24 -0.91 2.26
N LYS A 373 -3.53 -0.61 1.17
CA LYS A 373 -3.95 0.40 0.19
C LYS A 373 -5.17 -0.05 -0.61
N LEU A 374 -5.16 -1.28 -1.13
CA LEU A 374 -6.30 -1.81 -1.89
C LEU A 374 -7.56 -1.89 -1.03
N GLN A 375 -7.46 -2.35 0.22
CA GLN A 375 -8.60 -2.42 1.11
C GLN A 375 -9.10 -1.02 1.52
N SER A 376 -8.19 -0.11 1.82
CA SER A 376 -8.52 1.29 2.13
C SER A 376 -9.26 1.96 0.96
N LEU A 377 -8.79 1.74 -0.27
CA LEU A 377 -9.43 2.24 -1.49
C LEU A 377 -10.83 1.63 -1.68
N TYR A 378 -10.95 0.30 -1.54
CA TYR A 378 -12.21 -0.44 -1.67
C TYR A 378 -13.27 0.06 -0.68
N MET A 379 -12.87 0.34 0.56
CA MET A 379 -13.78 0.70 1.64
C MET A 379 -13.96 2.22 1.82
N GLY A 380 -13.18 3.04 1.12
CA GLY A 380 -13.12 4.49 1.35
C GLY A 380 -12.60 4.85 2.76
N ARG A 381 -11.63 4.10 3.27
CA ARG A 381 -11.06 4.28 4.62
C ARG A 381 -9.62 4.81 4.57
N PRO A 382 -9.13 5.47 5.64
CA PRO A 382 -7.73 5.89 5.72
C PRO A 382 -6.77 4.69 5.75
N VAL A 383 -5.60 4.88 5.13
CA VAL A 383 -4.52 3.90 5.12
C VAL A 383 -3.83 3.81 6.48
N ALA A 384 -3.40 2.61 6.89
CA ALA A 384 -2.73 2.43 8.16
C ALA A 384 -1.20 2.51 8.07
N ILE A 385 -0.59 1.99 7.00
CA ILE A 385 0.87 2.05 6.79
C ILE A 385 1.22 3.33 6.02
N ASN A 386 2.01 4.21 6.65
CA ASN A 386 2.53 5.41 6.01
C ASN A 386 4.03 5.25 5.69
N LEU A 387 4.41 5.49 4.44
CA LEU A 387 5.83 5.39 4.03
C LEU A 387 6.75 6.43 4.68
N ARG A 388 6.20 7.49 5.27
CA ARG A 388 7.00 8.43 6.06
C ARG A 388 7.59 7.77 7.32
N ASP A 389 6.96 6.69 7.77
CA ASP A 389 7.29 5.92 8.96
C ASP A 389 7.92 4.58 8.57
N SER A 390 8.42 4.41 7.34
CA SER A 390 8.93 3.12 6.86
C SER A 390 10.11 3.29 5.91
N GLN A 391 11.10 2.42 6.03
CA GLN A 391 12.28 2.38 5.17
C GLN A 391 12.58 0.91 4.88
N VAL A 392 12.08 0.38 3.77
CA VAL A 392 12.27 -1.03 3.36
C VAL A 392 12.58 -1.05 1.87
N SER A 393 13.67 -1.71 1.46
CA SER A 393 13.96 -1.86 0.02
C SER A 393 12.85 -2.63 -0.71
N ARG A 394 12.57 -2.24 -1.95
CA ARG A 394 11.65 -2.94 -2.87
C ARG A 394 12.37 -4.03 -3.68
N GLU A 395 13.68 -4.14 -3.54
CA GLU A 395 14.47 -5.16 -4.23
C GLU A 395 14.20 -6.52 -3.59
N CYS A 396 13.60 -7.41 -4.38
CA CYS A 396 13.53 -8.84 -4.09
C CYS A 396 14.87 -9.48 -4.43
N LEU A 397 15.38 -10.28 -3.50
CA LEU A 397 16.63 -11.01 -3.64
C LEU A 397 16.42 -12.33 -4.37
N ASP A 398 15.27 -13.00 -4.17
CA ASP A 398 14.89 -14.20 -4.91
C ASP A 398 13.96 -13.84 -6.08
N LEU A 399 14.38 -14.21 -7.30
CA LEU A 399 13.64 -14.02 -8.55
C LEU A 399 13.12 -15.34 -9.15
N TYR A 400 13.21 -16.47 -8.45
CA TYR A 400 12.82 -17.78 -8.98
C TYR A 400 11.38 -17.80 -9.54
N GLU A 401 10.45 -17.14 -8.86
CA GLU A 401 9.02 -17.07 -9.24
C GLU A 401 8.73 -16.12 -10.42
N GLU A 402 9.73 -15.39 -10.92
CA GLU A 402 9.60 -14.55 -12.11
C GLU A 402 9.38 -15.40 -13.37
N MET A 403 10.11 -16.51 -13.48
CA MET A 403 10.12 -17.40 -14.65
C MET A 403 9.43 -18.74 -14.40
N GLU A 404 8.73 -18.91 -13.27
CA GLU A 404 7.99 -20.15 -13.01
C GLU A 404 6.91 -20.35 -14.09
N PRO A 405 6.80 -21.55 -14.70
CA PRO A 405 5.84 -21.78 -15.77
C PRO A 405 4.40 -21.67 -15.26
N PHE A 406 3.59 -20.90 -15.96
CA PHE A 406 2.15 -20.78 -15.76
C PHE A 406 1.41 -21.42 -16.92
N TYR A 407 0.48 -22.32 -16.58
CA TYR A 407 -0.38 -23.01 -17.53
C TYR A 407 -1.80 -22.43 -17.46
N PRO A 408 -2.28 -21.69 -18.47
CA PRO A 408 -3.61 -21.07 -18.44
C PRO A 408 -4.76 -22.07 -18.18
N SER A 409 -4.65 -23.27 -18.75
CA SER A 409 -5.60 -24.37 -18.54
C SER A 409 -5.76 -24.79 -17.08
N ALA A 410 -4.71 -24.67 -16.26
CA ALA A 410 -4.74 -25.06 -14.85
C ALA A 410 -5.72 -24.22 -14.01
N LEU A 411 -6.02 -22.99 -14.45
CA LEU A 411 -7.04 -22.16 -13.80
C LEU A 411 -8.44 -22.37 -14.38
N ALA A 412 -8.53 -22.72 -15.67
CA ALA A 412 -9.79 -22.84 -16.40
C ALA A 412 -10.58 -24.11 -16.06
N THR A 413 -9.92 -25.26 -15.85
CA THR A 413 -10.62 -26.54 -15.66
C THR A 413 -11.00 -26.86 -14.22
N GLY A 414 -10.50 -26.10 -13.22
CA GLY A 414 -10.73 -26.38 -11.79
C GLY A 414 -10.25 -27.76 -11.33
N SER A 415 -9.67 -28.56 -12.23
CA SER A 415 -9.26 -29.93 -12.03
C SER A 415 -7.74 -29.99 -12.17
N SER A 416 -7.08 -30.32 -11.06
CA SER A 416 -5.65 -30.67 -11.04
C SER A 416 -5.46 -32.19 -11.16
N SER A 417 -6.42 -32.92 -11.74
CA SER A 417 -6.26 -34.35 -11.95
C SER A 417 -5.55 -34.61 -13.29
N ARG A 418 -4.26 -34.95 -13.17
CA ARG A 418 -3.39 -35.54 -14.18
C ARG A 418 -2.81 -34.56 -15.20
N LEU A 419 -1.56 -34.82 -15.53
CA LEU A 419 -0.84 -34.24 -16.65
C LEU A 419 -1.58 -34.64 -17.93
N ASP A 420 -2.64 -33.90 -18.29
CA ASP A 420 -3.24 -34.05 -19.59
C ASP A 420 -2.19 -33.64 -20.63
N GLU A 421 -1.94 -34.51 -21.60
CA GLU A 421 -0.98 -34.35 -22.70
C GLU A 421 -1.28 -33.13 -23.61
N ASN A 422 -2.35 -32.37 -23.31
CA ASN A 422 -2.82 -31.17 -24.01
C ASN A 422 -2.74 -29.88 -23.18
N MET A 423 -1.88 -29.81 -22.15
CA MET A 423 -1.54 -28.53 -21.51
C MET A 423 -0.79 -27.67 -22.54
N GLY A 424 -1.45 -26.69 -23.15
CA GLY A 424 -0.84 -25.78 -24.13
C GLY A 424 0.39 -25.04 -23.59
N ASP A 425 0.98 -24.17 -24.41
CA ASP A 425 2.28 -23.54 -24.11
C ASP A 425 2.27 -22.82 -22.74
N ALA A 426 3.26 -23.15 -21.91
CA ALA A 426 3.51 -22.48 -20.66
C ALA A 426 4.03 -21.06 -20.92
N ILE A 427 3.54 -20.09 -20.15
CA ILE A 427 4.04 -18.71 -20.17
C ILE A 427 4.73 -18.36 -18.86
N PRO A 428 5.76 -17.48 -18.85
CA PRO A 428 6.37 -17.02 -17.61
C PRO A 428 5.36 -16.25 -16.74
N ARG A 429 5.48 -16.38 -15.42
CA ARG A 429 4.49 -15.80 -14.51
C ARG A 429 4.67 -14.31 -14.24
N HIS A 430 5.91 -13.84 -14.28
CA HIS A 430 6.30 -12.46 -13.99
C HIS A 430 5.86 -11.97 -12.61
N SER A 431 5.95 -12.84 -11.61
CA SER A 431 5.40 -12.59 -10.27
C SER A 431 6.07 -11.39 -9.59
N VAL A 432 7.41 -11.36 -9.62
CA VAL A 432 8.20 -10.39 -8.85
C VAL A 432 8.10 -9.03 -9.49
N SER A 433 8.29 -8.95 -10.81
CA SER A 433 8.16 -7.71 -11.57
C SER A 433 6.74 -7.13 -11.44
N THR A 434 5.69 -7.94 -11.58
CA THR A 434 4.30 -7.50 -11.39
C THR A 434 4.07 -6.95 -9.98
N PHE A 435 4.56 -7.64 -8.96
CA PHE A 435 4.43 -7.21 -7.56
C PHE A 435 5.16 -5.90 -7.27
N GLN A 436 6.37 -5.72 -7.81
CA GLN A 436 7.12 -4.46 -7.69
C GLN A 436 6.36 -3.29 -8.32
N GLN A 437 5.72 -3.51 -9.46
CA GLN A 437 4.88 -2.51 -10.11
C GLN A 437 3.60 -2.22 -9.30
N LEU A 438 2.99 -3.24 -8.69
CA LEU A 438 1.85 -3.05 -7.79
C LEU A 438 2.23 -2.26 -6.53
N CYS A 439 3.43 -2.48 -5.98
CA CYS A 439 3.98 -1.65 -4.90
C CYS A 439 4.12 -0.19 -5.31
N LEU A 440 4.63 0.09 -6.53
CA LEU A 440 4.74 1.43 -7.07
C LEU A 440 3.38 2.11 -7.25
N LEU A 441 2.41 1.42 -7.85
CA LEU A 441 1.03 1.92 -7.94
C LEU A 441 0.42 2.18 -6.56
N SER A 442 0.72 1.35 -5.56
CA SER A 442 0.23 1.53 -4.20
C SER A 442 0.79 2.78 -3.51
N LYS A 443 1.99 3.26 -3.89
CA LYS A 443 2.50 4.59 -3.49
C LYS A 443 1.64 5.71 -4.08
N ILE A 444 1.26 5.60 -5.35
CA ILE A 444 0.39 6.58 -6.01
C ILE A 444 -1.02 6.52 -5.40
N MET A 445 -1.56 5.32 -5.16
CA MET A 445 -2.85 5.08 -4.50
C MET A 445 -2.92 5.76 -3.13
N THR A 446 -1.84 5.68 -2.34
CA THR A 446 -1.74 6.39 -1.05
C THR A 446 -1.93 7.90 -1.22
N THR A 447 -1.31 8.47 -2.26
CA THR A 447 -1.43 9.90 -2.57
C THR A 447 -2.86 10.24 -3.00
N ILE A 448 -3.48 9.39 -3.83
CA ILE A 448 -4.86 9.57 -4.28
C ILE A 448 -5.82 9.57 -3.08
N ILE A 449 -5.72 8.57 -2.20
CA ILE A 449 -6.56 8.48 -0.99
C ILE A 449 -6.41 9.76 -0.16
N ASN A 450 -5.17 10.15 0.14
CA ASN A 450 -4.87 11.27 1.04
C ASN A 450 -5.18 12.67 0.47
N ARG A 451 -5.41 12.79 -0.84
CA ARG A 451 -5.68 14.08 -1.51
C ARG A 451 -7.13 14.22 -1.99
N PHE A 452 -7.72 13.17 -2.53
CA PHE A 452 -9.06 13.22 -3.13
C PHE A 452 -10.16 12.63 -2.25
N TYR A 453 -9.85 11.69 -1.36
CA TYR A 453 -10.83 10.89 -0.64
C TYR A 453 -10.69 10.99 0.90
N VAL A 454 -10.16 12.10 1.38
CA VAL A 454 -10.12 12.46 2.81
C VAL A 454 -11.24 13.42 3.17
N VAL A 455 -11.64 13.44 4.44
CA VAL A 455 -12.69 14.33 4.97
C VAL A 455 -12.43 15.81 4.66
N GLY A 456 -11.15 16.22 4.67
CA GLY A 456 -10.74 17.60 4.36
C GLY A 456 -10.48 17.87 2.88
N ALA A 457 -10.82 16.97 1.96
CA ALA A 457 -10.60 17.18 0.54
C ALA A 457 -11.53 18.29 0.02
N THR A 458 -10.95 19.23 -0.72
CA THR A 458 -11.68 20.32 -1.39
C THR A 458 -11.41 20.26 -2.88
N PHE A 459 -12.32 20.79 -3.69
CA PHE A 459 -12.12 20.88 -5.14
C PHE A 459 -10.82 21.60 -5.49
N SER A 460 -10.49 22.71 -4.83
CA SER A 460 -9.27 23.49 -5.08
C SER A 460 -8.00 22.69 -4.79
N ASN A 461 -7.92 22.01 -3.64
CA ASN A 461 -6.74 21.19 -3.30
C ASN A 461 -6.61 20.00 -4.25
N ALA A 462 -7.71 19.33 -4.55
CA ALA A 462 -7.75 18.22 -5.50
C ALA A 462 -7.30 18.66 -6.90
N GLN A 463 -7.77 19.82 -7.37
CA GLN A 463 -7.41 20.38 -8.67
C GLN A 463 -5.91 20.73 -8.74
N ALA A 464 -5.34 21.27 -7.66
CA ALA A 464 -3.92 21.59 -7.58
C ALA A 464 -3.02 20.34 -7.66
N ASP A 465 -3.46 19.21 -7.10
CA ASP A 465 -2.71 17.95 -7.11
C ASP A 465 -2.99 17.06 -8.35
N LEU A 466 -4.06 17.34 -9.11
CA LEU A 466 -4.52 16.53 -10.26
C LEU A 466 -3.39 16.25 -11.26
N GLN A 467 -2.78 17.29 -11.81
CA GLN A 467 -1.75 17.14 -12.86
C GLN A 467 -0.54 16.36 -12.36
N LYS A 468 -0.13 16.59 -11.11
CA LYS A 468 1.02 15.89 -10.51
C LYS A 468 0.77 14.39 -10.40
N ILE A 469 -0.43 14.00 -10.00
CA ILE A 469 -0.79 12.59 -9.81
C ILE A 469 -1.06 11.91 -11.16
N GLU A 470 -1.71 12.59 -12.10
CA GLU A 470 -1.87 12.15 -13.49
C GLU A 470 -0.50 11.89 -14.15
N GLN A 471 0.45 12.81 -13.98
CA GLN A 471 1.81 12.64 -14.49
C GLN A 471 2.52 11.45 -13.84
N ALA A 472 2.33 11.21 -12.53
CA ALA A 472 2.92 10.05 -11.86
C ALA A 472 2.35 8.72 -12.38
N LEU A 473 1.05 8.66 -12.69
CA LEU A 473 0.43 7.49 -13.32
C LEU A 473 0.97 7.26 -14.74
N HIS A 474 1.07 8.31 -15.56
CA HIS A 474 1.64 8.19 -16.91
C HIS A 474 3.11 7.76 -16.87
N GLN A 475 3.93 8.38 -16.02
CA GLN A 475 5.33 7.98 -15.85
C GLN A 475 5.48 6.53 -15.39
N TRP A 476 4.58 6.03 -14.54
CA TRP A 476 4.56 4.62 -14.18
C TRP A 476 4.26 3.74 -15.41
N ARG A 477 3.26 4.12 -16.22
CA ARG A 477 2.86 3.39 -17.42
C ARG A 477 3.95 3.37 -18.50
N ASP A 478 4.64 4.48 -18.69
CA ASP A 478 5.73 4.65 -19.66
C ASP A 478 6.99 3.86 -19.28
N LYS A 479 7.19 3.64 -17.98
CA LYS A 479 8.33 2.86 -17.43
C LYS A 479 7.99 1.39 -17.18
N LEU A 480 6.80 0.95 -17.58
CA LEU A 480 6.39 -0.44 -17.41
C LEU A 480 7.28 -1.34 -18.30
N PRO A 481 7.86 -2.43 -17.76
CA PRO A 481 8.60 -3.39 -18.56
C PRO A 481 7.75 -3.95 -19.70
N PRO A 482 8.33 -4.20 -20.90
CA PRO A 482 7.57 -4.67 -22.06
C PRO A 482 6.91 -6.03 -21.83
N GLU A 483 7.48 -6.88 -20.99
CA GLU A 483 6.91 -8.19 -20.63
C GLU A 483 5.61 -8.08 -19.82
N LEU A 484 5.39 -6.94 -19.15
CA LEU A 484 4.19 -6.65 -18.38
C LEU A 484 3.16 -5.83 -19.18
N ASP A 485 3.47 -5.45 -20.42
CA ASP A 485 2.59 -4.64 -21.22
C ASP A 485 1.39 -5.45 -21.71
N PHE A 486 0.18 -4.94 -21.46
CA PHE A 486 -1.06 -5.63 -21.81
C PHE A 486 -2.15 -4.66 -22.26
N GLN A 487 -2.52 -4.77 -23.53
CA GLN A 487 -3.53 -3.93 -24.17
C GLN A 487 -4.41 -4.78 -25.12
N PRO A 488 -5.41 -5.52 -24.58
CA PRO A 488 -6.20 -6.49 -25.36
C PRO A 488 -7.06 -5.87 -26.47
N TRP A 489 -7.17 -4.53 -26.53
CA TRP A 489 -7.93 -3.81 -27.54
C TRP A 489 -7.12 -3.40 -28.78
N LEU A 490 -5.78 -3.58 -28.78
CA LEU A 490 -4.93 -3.16 -29.90
C LEU A 490 -4.64 -4.25 -30.93
N SER A 491 -4.78 -5.54 -30.57
CA SER A 491 -4.40 -6.64 -31.44
C SER A 491 -5.52 -7.68 -31.58
N SER A 492 -5.77 -8.10 -32.82
CA SER A 492 -6.70 -9.19 -33.16
C SER A 492 -6.21 -10.57 -32.68
N SER A 493 -4.90 -10.71 -32.44
CA SER A 493 -4.28 -11.84 -31.76
C SER A 493 -3.53 -11.31 -30.53
N THR A 494 -4.23 -11.24 -29.40
CA THR A 494 -3.59 -10.87 -28.12
C THR A 494 -3.11 -12.15 -27.45
N ALA A 495 -1.80 -12.26 -27.21
CA ALA A 495 -1.22 -13.38 -26.47
C ALA A 495 -1.87 -13.50 -25.09
N ILE A 496 -2.10 -14.74 -24.64
CA ILE A 496 -2.62 -15.00 -23.29
C ILE A 496 -1.66 -14.40 -22.25
N GLN A 497 -2.21 -13.69 -21.27
CA GLN A 497 -1.45 -13.06 -20.19
C GLN A 497 -1.86 -13.62 -18.83
N THR A 498 -0.99 -13.52 -17.83
CA THR A 498 -1.28 -14.05 -16.50
C THR A 498 -2.29 -13.20 -15.73
N PRO A 499 -3.09 -13.80 -14.82
CA PRO A 499 -4.05 -13.08 -13.98
C PRO A 499 -3.47 -11.87 -13.24
N ASN A 500 -2.25 -11.99 -12.69
CA ASN A 500 -1.59 -10.92 -11.94
C ASN A 500 -1.32 -9.68 -12.82
N ILE A 501 -0.90 -9.86 -14.07
CA ILE A 501 -0.69 -8.76 -15.03
C ILE A 501 -2.02 -8.08 -15.36
N MET A 502 -3.08 -8.85 -15.65
CA MET A 502 -4.40 -8.28 -15.94
C MET A 502 -4.96 -7.47 -14.76
N VAL A 503 -4.77 -7.97 -13.54
CA VAL A 503 -5.20 -7.27 -12.32
C VAL A 503 -4.39 -6.00 -12.11
N LEU A 504 -3.07 -6.01 -12.38
CA LEU A 504 -2.22 -4.82 -12.31
C LEU A 504 -2.76 -3.68 -13.20
N HIS A 505 -3.09 -3.98 -14.46
CA HIS A 505 -3.64 -2.99 -15.40
C HIS A 505 -5.04 -2.52 -14.99
N ASN A 506 -5.88 -3.41 -14.46
CA ASN A 506 -7.19 -3.03 -13.91
C ASN A 506 -7.06 -2.08 -12.71
N VAL A 507 -6.08 -2.29 -11.83
CA VAL A 507 -5.78 -1.35 -10.73
C VAL A 507 -5.33 -0.01 -11.29
N TYR A 508 -4.41 0.01 -12.25
CA TYR A 508 -3.96 1.24 -12.90
C TYR A 508 -5.12 2.08 -13.48
N HIS A 509 -5.99 1.45 -14.28
CA HIS A 509 -7.15 2.15 -14.85
C HIS A 509 -8.17 2.57 -13.78
N SER A 510 -8.31 1.81 -12.70
CA SER A 510 -9.14 2.21 -11.56
C SER A 510 -8.60 3.47 -10.89
N LEU A 511 -7.28 3.61 -10.76
CA LEU A 511 -6.64 4.81 -10.21
C LEU A 511 -6.86 6.04 -11.12
N ILE A 512 -6.82 5.88 -12.46
CA ILE A 512 -7.19 6.95 -13.39
C ILE A 512 -8.63 7.41 -13.12
N ILE A 513 -9.58 6.48 -13.02
CA ILE A 513 -10.98 6.82 -12.72
C ILE A 513 -11.08 7.56 -11.38
N LEU A 514 -10.38 7.12 -10.34
CA LEU A 514 -10.45 7.72 -9.01
C LEU A 514 -9.78 9.11 -8.94
N VAL A 515 -8.78 9.38 -9.78
CA VAL A 515 -8.20 10.72 -9.89
C VAL A 515 -9.16 11.70 -10.59
N HIS A 516 -9.86 11.25 -11.64
CA HIS A 516 -10.70 12.12 -12.46
C HIS A 516 -12.17 12.19 -12.02
N ARG A 517 -12.69 11.17 -11.32
CA ARG A 517 -14.09 11.11 -10.87
C ARG A 517 -14.54 12.37 -10.13
N PRO A 518 -13.76 12.94 -9.19
CA PRO A 518 -14.21 14.11 -8.43
C PRO A 518 -14.47 15.37 -9.28
N PHE A 519 -14.08 15.38 -10.55
CA PHE A 519 -14.23 16.50 -11.49
C PHE A 519 -15.33 16.31 -12.55
N ILE A 520 -16.08 15.21 -12.49
CA ILE A 520 -17.09 14.87 -13.50
C ILE A 520 -18.51 14.67 -12.94
N SER A 521 -18.68 14.73 -11.62
CA SER A 521 -20.00 14.69 -10.97
C SER A 521 -20.09 15.72 -9.85
N ASP A 522 -21.32 16.13 -9.52
CA ASP A 522 -21.70 16.81 -8.27
C ASP A 522 -21.47 15.87 -7.06
N ASP A 523 -20.24 15.39 -6.91
CA ASP A 523 -19.83 14.39 -5.92
C ASP A 523 -19.46 15.06 -4.58
N HIS A 524 -18.78 14.32 -3.71
CA HIS A 524 -18.32 14.78 -2.39
C HIS A 524 -17.49 16.08 -2.39
N LEU A 525 -16.91 16.49 -3.54
CA LEU A 525 -16.18 17.76 -3.68
C LEU A 525 -17.04 18.98 -4.05
N ARG A 526 -18.37 18.81 -4.23
CA ARG A 526 -19.37 19.89 -4.43
C ARG A 526 -18.99 20.92 -5.51
N SER A 527 -18.55 20.46 -6.69
CA SER A 527 -18.23 21.33 -7.83
C SER A 527 -19.27 21.19 -8.93
N THR A 528 -19.73 22.32 -9.46
CA THR A 528 -20.69 22.42 -10.55
C THR A 528 -20.03 22.42 -11.94
N ALA A 529 -18.69 22.39 -12.02
CA ALA A 529 -17.96 22.49 -13.28
C ALA A 529 -17.41 21.12 -13.73
N THR A 530 -18.13 20.47 -14.65
CA THR A 530 -17.70 19.20 -15.27
C THR A 530 -16.52 19.42 -16.21
N SER A 531 -15.40 18.78 -15.93
CA SER A 531 -14.22 18.80 -16.81
C SER A 531 -14.35 17.79 -17.95
N ARG A 532 -14.45 18.27 -19.20
CA ARG A 532 -14.50 17.41 -20.40
C ARG A 532 -13.31 16.45 -20.48
N ARG A 533 -12.10 16.95 -20.22
CA ARG A 533 -10.88 16.11 -20.19
C ARG A 533 -10.99 14.99 -19.15
N SER A 534 -11.44 15.30 -17.93
CA SER A 534 -11.59 14.29 -16.89
C SER A 534 -12.64 13.24 -17.26
N TRP A 535 -13.71 13.66 -17.94
CA TRP A 535 -14.74 12.76 -18.45
C TRP A 535 -14.20 11.78 -19.49
N GLU A 536 -13.42 12.29 -20.46
CA GLU A 536 -12.75 11.48 -21.48
C GLU A 536 -11.80 10.47 -20.86
N GLN A 537 -10.96 10.89 -19.90
CA GLN A 537 -10.03 10.00 -19.19
C GLN A 537 -10.77 8.89 -18.42
N CYS A 538 -11.82 9.23 -17.67
CA CYS A 538 -12.66 8.22 -17.01
C CYS A 538 -13.30 7.24 -18.01
N THR A 539 -13.77 7.74 -19.15
CA THR A 539 -14.42 6.92 -20.19
C THR A 539 -13.45 5.92 -20.81
N VAL A 540 -12.25 6.37 -21.19
CA VAL A 540 -11.21 5.49 -21.73
C VAL A 540 -10.83 4.43 -20.70
N ALA A 541 -10.56 4.82 -19.45
CA ALA A 541 -10.19 3.89 -18.40
C ALA A 541 -11.29 2.85 -18.09
N ALA A 542 -12.57 3.26 -18.06
CA ALA A 542 -13.69 2.34 -17.84
C ALA A 542 -13.84 1.32 -18.98
N ARG A 543 -13.62 1.75 -20.22
CA ARG A 543 -13.60 0.84 -21.40
C ARG A 543 -12.44 -0.14 -21.31
N SER A 544 -11.23 0.33 -20.96
CA SER A 544 -10.07 -0.54 -20.75
C SER A 544 -10.30 -1.59 -19.68
N ILE A 545 -10.85 -1.22 -18.52
CA ILE A 545 -11.20 -2.18 -17.45
C ILE A 545 -12.17 -3.24 -17.95
N THR A 546 -13.21 -2.83 -18.67
CA THR A 546 -14.23 -3.76 -19.17
C THR A 546 -13.65 -4.70 -20.23
N SER A 547 -12.76 -4.20 -21.09
CA SER A 547 -12.05 -5.03 -22.08
C SER A 547 -11.15 -6.07 -21.40
N ILE A 548 -10.36 -5.65 -20.40
CA ILE A 548 -9.50 -6.57 -19.63
C ILE A 548 -10.35 -7.61 -18.89
N ALA A 549 -11.44 -7.21 -18.24
CA ALA A 549 -12.32 -8.13 -17.52
C ALA A 549 -13.01 -9.14 -18.45
N SER A 550 -13.43 -8.71 -19.64
CA SER A 550 -13.97 -9.61 -20.68
C SER A 550 -12.91 -10.58 -21.20
N PHE A 551 -11.68 -10.12 -21.41
CA PHE A 551 -10.57 -11.00 -21.78
C PHE A 551 -10.31 -12.03 -20.68
N TYR A 552 -10.18 -11.59 -19.42
CA TYR A 552 -10.02 -12.48 -18.26
C TYR A 552 -11.11 -13.54 -18.21
N LYS A 553 -12.38 -13.13 -18.35
CA LYS A 553 -13.53 -14.04 -18.39
C LYS A 553 -13.39 -15.09 -19.49
N SER A 554 -13.02 -14.67 -20.70
CA SER A 554 -12.89 -15.59 -21.85
C SER A 554 -11.73 -16.58 -21.69
N THR A 555 -10.67 -16.21 -20.96
CA THR A 555 -9.48 -17.05 -20.78
C THR A 555 -9.58 -17.96 -19.57
N TYR A 556 -10.10 -17.47 -18.44
CA TYR A 556 -10.03 -18.14 -17.14
C TYR A 556 -11.38 -18.38 -16.46
N GLY A 557 -12.47 -17.80 -16.99
CA GLY A 557 -13.72 -17.65 -16.26
C GLY A 557 -13.61 -16.68 -15.07
N LEU A 558 -14.73 -16.34 -14.43
CA LEU A 558 -14.75 -15.40 -13.29
C LEU A 558 -14.93 -16.08 -11.93
N SER A 559 -15.18 -17.39 -11.90
CA SER A 559 -15.29 -18.18 -10.66
C SER A 559 -14.01 -18.16 -9.82
N GLY A 560 -12.86 -17.93 -10.46
CA GLY A 560 -11.55 -17.84 -9.82
C GLY A 560 -11.01 -16.44 -9.60
N ALA A 561 -11.76 -15.40 -9.95
CA ALA A 561 -11.23 -14.05 -10.01
C ALA A 561 -11.03 -13.43 -8.61
N PRO A 562 -9.94 -12.68 -8.40
CA PRO A 562 -9.71 -11.96 -7.15
C PRO A 562 -10.73 -10.84 -6.98
N TYR A 563 -11.11 -10.54 -5.72
CA TYR A 563 -12.09 -9.49 -5.42
C TYR A 563 -11.68 -8.10 -5.92
N VAL A 564 -10.37 -7.87 -6.10
CA VAL A 564 -9.82 -6.63 -6.69
C VAL A 564 -10.32 -6.43 -8.13
N LEU A 565 -10.48 -7.51 -8.91
CA LEU A 565 -11.09 -7.42 -10.24
C LEU A 565 -12.53 -6.91 -10.15
N ALA A 566 -13.31 -7.42 -9.20
CA ALA A 566 -14.68 -6.99 -8.98
C ALA A 566 -14.78 -5.52 -8.56
N TYR A 567 -13.84 -5.03 -7.76
CA TYR A 567 -13.75 -3.61 -7.44
C TYR A 567 -13.50 -2.76 -8.69
N SER A 568 -12.54 -3.14 -9.53
CA SER A 568 -12.24 -2.42 -10.77
C SER A 568 -13.45 -2.37 -11.71
N VAL A 569 -14.13 -3.51 -11.90
CA VAL A 569 -15.35 -3.59 -12.72
C VAL A 569 -16.48 -2.73 -12.12
N TYR A 570 -16.65 -2.73 -10.80
CA TYR A 570 -17.60 -1.83 -10.14
C TYR A 570 -17.28 -0.36 -10.41
N VAL A 571 -16.02 0.05 -10.26
CA VAL A 571 -15.59 1.42 -10.52
C VAL A 571 -15.87 1.80 -11.99
N ALA A 572 -15.59 0.91 -12.94
CA ALA A 572 -15.92 1.12 -14.35
C ALA A 572 -17.44 1.22 -14.61
N CYS A 573 -18.25 0.35 -14.03
CA CYS A 573 -19.72 0.40 -14.12
C CYS A 573 -20.28 1.77 -13.76
N THR A 574 -19.78 2.39 -12.68
CA THR A 574 -20.25 3.73 -12.30
C THR A 574 -19.98 4.81 -13.35
N ILE A 575 -18.94 4.65 -14.18
CA ILE A 575 -18.63 5.56 -15.28
C ILE A 575 -19.49 5.23 -16.49
N HIS A 576 -19.69 3.95 -16.80
CA HIS A 576 -20.57 3.54 -17.90
C HIS A 576 -22.02 3.99 -17.71
N VAL A 577 -22.54 3.96 -16.47
CA VAL A 577 -23.85 4.53 -16.14
C VAL A 577 -23.91 6.02 -16.50
N ARG A 578 -22.88 6.79 -16.12
CA ARG A 578 -22.81 8.23 -16.40
C ARG A 578 -22.72 8.51 -17.90
N ASN A 579 -21.90 7.75 -18.63
CA ASN A 579 -21.75 7.86 -20.08
C ASN A 579 -23.06 7.54 -20.82
N ALA A 580 -23.80 6.53 -20.35
CA ALA A 580 -25.11 6.21 -20.92
C ALA A 580 -26.15 7.32 -20.63
N ALA A 581 -26.03 8.00 -19.49
CA ALA A 581 -26.91 9.11 -19.12
C ALA A 581 -26.61 10.42 -19.86
N SER A 582 -25.38 10.65 -20.36
CA SER A 582 -24.98 11.92 -21.00
C SER A 582 -25.47 12.12 -22.45
N GLN A 583 -26.36 11.25 -22.96
CA GLN A 583 -27.08 11.34 -24.25
C GLN A 583 -26.25 11.33 -25.56
N THR A 584 -24.93 11.45 -25.53
CA THR A 584 -24.03 11.24 -26.68
C THR A 584 -23.69 9.76 -26.86
N GLN A 585 -23.86 9.18 -28.06
CA GLN A 585 -23.53 7.76 -28.36
C GLN A 585 -24.15 6.74 -27.38
N THR A 586 -25.39 6.98 -26.95
CA THR A 586 -26.09 6.20 -25.92
C THR A 586 -26.04 4.68 -26.13
N ARG A 587 -26.13 4.19 -27.37
CA ARG A 587 -26.15 2.75 -27.66
C ARG A 587 -24.85 2.04 -27.26
N ASP A 588 -23.70 2.60 -27.63
CA ASP A 588 -22.40 1.98 -27.33
C ASP A 588 -22.11 2.01 -25.83
N HIS A 589 -22.47 3.10 -25.16
CA HIS A 589 -22.36 3.22 -23.71
C HIS A 589 -23.27 2.24 -22.97
N LEU A 590 -24.49 2.01 -23.45
CA LEU A 590 -25.40 0.99 -22.91
C LEU A 590 -24.86 -0.44 -23.09
N LEU A 591 -24.21 -0.74 -24.23
CA LEU A 591 -23.59 -2.05 -24.46
C LEU A 591 -22.40 -2.28 -23.51
N MET A 592 -21.55 -1.26 -23.32
CA MET A 592 -20.44 -1.34 -22.37
C MET A 592 -20.92 -1.48 -20.93
N LEU A 593 -21.97 -0.74 -20.55
CA LEU A 593 -22.61 -0.86 -19.23
C LEU A 593 -23.15 -2.27 -19.01
N LYS A 594 -23.86 -2.82 -20.00
CA LYS A 594 -24.42 -4.18 -19.94
C LYS A 594 -23.31 -5.21 -19.75
N SER A 595 -22.28 -5.19 -20.59
CA SER A 595 -21.15 -6.13 -20.51
C SER A 595 -20.42 -6.04 -19.16
N SER A 596 -20.19 -4.83 -18.66
CA SER A 596 -19.53 -4.60 -17.38
C SER A 596 -20.40 -5.09 -16.20
N LEU A 597 -21.71 -4.86 -16.23
CA LEU A 597 -22.64 -5.32 -15.19
C LEU A 597 -22.78 -6.85 -15.19
N GLU A 598 -22.86 -7.49 -16.36
CA GLU A 598 -22.87 -8.96 -16.49
C GLU A 598 -21.58 -9.57 -15.90
N CYS A 599 -20.43 -8.95 -16.16
CA CYS A 599 -19.17 -9.35 -15.55
C CYS A 599 -19.20 -9.19 -14.02
N LEU A 600 -19.74 -8.08 -13.52
CA LEU A 600 -19.88 -7.82 -12.08
C LEU A 600 -20.80 -8.83 -11.38
N ASP A 601 -21.87 -9.23 -12.05
CA ASP A 601 -22.82 -10.22 -11.54
C ASP A 601 -22.19 -11.61 -11.44
N GLU A 602 -21.45 -12.04 -12.47
CA GLU A 602 -20.76 -13.33 -12.42
C GLU A 602 -19.67 -13.36 -11.33
N LEU A 603 -18.98 -12.24 -11.12
CA LEU A 603 -17.98 -12.06 -10.06
C LEU A 603 -18.57 -12.22 -8.65
N CYS A 604 -19.88 -12.05 -8.46
CA CYS A 604 -20.54 -12.29 -7.18
C CYS A 604 -20.47 -13.76 -6.76
N THR A 605 -20.33 -14.69 -7.70
CA THR A 605 -20.20 -16.14 -7.41
C THR A 605 -18.95 -16.42 -6.59
N ALA A 606 -17.81 -15.85 -7.01
CA ALA A 606 -16.53 -16.02 -6.32
C ALA A 606 -16.33 -15.05 -5.15
N ASN A 607 -17.06 -13.93 -5.18
CA ASN A 607 -16.93 -12.83 -4.23
C ASN A 607 -18.32 -12.30 -3.83
N PRO A 608 -19.07 -13.01 -2.95
CA PRO A 608 -20.44 -12.64 -2.58
C PRO A 608 -20.62 -11.21 -2.07
N GLY A 609 -19.57 -10.61 -1.47
CA GLY A 609 -19.57 -9.22 -1.03
C GLY A 609 -19.82 -8.20 -2.16
N VAL A 610 -19.64 -8.59 -3.42
CA VAL A 610 -19.86 -7.76 -4.62
C VAL A 610 -21.35 -7.54 -4.92
N ALA A 611 -22.25 -8.35 -4.37
CA ALA A 611 -23.69 -8.20 -4.58
C ALA A 611 -24.21 -6.81 -4.15
N LYS A 612 -23.69 -6.25 -3.06
CA LYS A 612 -24.04 -4.90 -2.58
C LYS A 612 -23.61 -3.79 -3.58
N PRO A 613 -22.34 -3.77 -4.05
CA PRO A 613 -21.92 -2.92 -5.17
C PRO A 613 -22.78 -3.07 -6.44
N ALA A 614 -23.07 -4.30 -6.88
CA ALA A 614 -23.87 -4.56 -8.09
C ALA A 614 -25.29 -3.98 -7.98
N ASN A 615 -25.95 -4.18 -6.83
CA ASN A 615 -27.26 -3.57 -6.56
C ASN A 615 -27.21 -2.04 -6.50
N SER A 616 -26.08 -1.47 -6.09
CA SER A 616 -25.89 -0.02 -6.12
C SER A 616 -25.78 0.51 -7.56
N ILE A 617 -25.16 -0.25 -8.47
CA ILE A 617 -25.17 0.08 -9.91
C ILE A 617 -26.59 0.01 -10.47
N ARG A 618 -27.38 -1.02 -10.16
CA ARG A 618 -28.78 -1.13 -10.62
C ARG A 618 -29.63 0.06 -10.18
N ARG A 619 -29.50 0.49 -8.91
CA ARG A 619 -30.18 1.69 -8.41
C ARG A 619 -29.75 2.96 -9.17
N LEU A 620 -28.49 3.08 -9.57
CA LEU A 620 -28.02 4.20 -10.39
C LEU A 620 -28.62 4.15 -11.82
N ILE A 621 -28.77 2.96 -12.40
CA ILE A 621 -29.40 2.76 -13.71
C ILE A 621 -30.87 3.21 -13.67
N GLU A 622 -31.61 2.77 -12.64
CA GLU A 622 -33.01 3.15 -12.41
C GLU A 622 -33.15 4.66 -12.20
N ALA A 623 -32.29 5.26 -11.37
CA ALA A 623 -32.31 6.70 -11.10
C ALA A 623 -32.01 7.58 -12.33
N ASN A 624 -31.30 7.04 -13.33
CA ASN A 624 -31.01 7.72 -14.59
C ASN A 624 -31.96 7.30 -15.74
N HIS A 625 -33.02 6.54 -15.45
CA HIS A 625 -34.01 6.06 -16.43
C HIS A 625 -33.40 5.34 -17.65
N LEU A 626 -32.33 4.58 -17.42
CA LEU A 626 -31.61 3.88 -18.49
C LEU A 626 -32.26 2.52 -18.78
N ASN A 627 -32.72 2.31 -20.02
CA ASN A 627 -33.25 1.03 -20.48
C ASN A 627 -32.12 0.16 -21.03
N LEU A 628 -31.65 -0.80 -20.23
CA LEU A 628 -30.75 -1.85 -20.72
C LEU A 628 -31.51 -2.76 -21.69
N ILE A 629 -30.96 -2.99 -22.88
CA ILE A 629 -31.56 -3.84 -23.92
C ILE A 629 -31.84 -5.23 -23.31
N THR A 630 -33.13 -5.53 -23.19
CA THR A 630 -33.73 -6.64 -22.44
C THR A 630 -33.17 -8.01 -22.84
N GLY A 631 -32.40 -8.61 -21.94
CA GLY A 631 -32.31 -10.06 -21.77
C GLY A 631 -32.57 -10.31 -20.30
N ARG A 632 -33.48 -11.24 -19.96
CA ARG A 632 -33.94 -11.49 -18.58
C ARG A 632 -32.74 -11.62 -17.63
N PHE A 633 -32.58 -10.65 -16.73
CA PHE A 633 -31.74 -10.78 -15.55
C PHE A 633 -32.44 -11.77 -14.62
N ASN A 634 -32.12 -13.05 -14.72
CA ASN A 634 -32.33 -13.93 -13.58
C ASN A 634 -31.15 -13.66 -12.64
N PRO A 635 -31.37 -13.08 -11.45
CA PRO A 635 -30.30 -13.05 -10.46
C PRO A 635 -29.88 -14.49 -10.21
N PRO A 636 -28.57 -14.81 -10.13
CA PRO A 636 -28.20 -16.01 -9.40
C PRO A 636 -28.85 -15.89 -8.02
N LEU A 637 -29.47 -16.96 -7.54
CA LEU A 637 -29.93 -17.06 -6.15
C LEU A 637 -28.72 -16.80 -5.25
N CYS A 638 -28.44 -15.53 -4.93
CA CYS A 638 -27.57 -15.16 -3.85
C CYS A 638 -28.31 -15.62 -2.60
N LEU A 639 -27.95 -16.81 -2.11
CA LEU A 639 -28.24 -17.22 -0.76
C LEU A 639 -27.86 -16.03 0.14
N HIS A 640 -28.84 -15.50 0.87
CA HIS A 640 -28.58 -14.55 1.93
C HIS A 640 -27.60 -15.21 2.91
N VAL A 641 -26.34 -14.76 2.88
CA VAL A 641 -25.29 -15.07 3.86
C VAL A 641 -24.84 -13.75 4.47
#